data_AF-A0A1V2L1Q6-F1
#
_entry.id   AF-A0A1V2L1Q6-F1
#
_cell.length_a   1.000
_cell.length_b   1.000
_cell.length_c   1.000
_cell.angle_alpha   90.00
_cell.angle_beta   90.00
_cell.angle_gamma   90.00
#
_symmetry.space_group_name_H-M   'P 1'
#
loop_
_entity.id
_entity.type
_entity.pdbx_description
1 polymer ?
#
loop_
_entity_poly.entity_id
_entity_poly.type
_entity_poly.pdbx_seq_one_letter_code
_entity_poly.pdbx_strand_id
1 'polypeptide(L)'
;MQTIEEIDTHVERLDEQITRLVAVDSLKTQLSATSHRSLDIKELGQLQARDGQIVTEIEQLQELWVITTLKKEVEVNLEMFEFENVFASLQKLTEKIQGISLNSASVKTKWLERATQLQDEVLETFTKTWKQLVSVDEESSGAVSVTFHEEVEIDDFAIAFESLADVVETFALPQNIFNLAHTIDTCFMDTYLDDGYVLTLNGSTLSSSKTDTHNILTHIQSTKALVDFINLIPQNTRIINYISTPLFDKLKELVTENADQILGDQSLKDNFLELGQYVQTKNFTRGKINEWITHELYELTIQQYLNQHLDMLRRVFEEPDFSTVTRTIQSSTPSLPSSNPVPMTTTQEAKSKNKSDADADEDEDGWDAWGDDDQDQDDKGAKQTKADDDDGWEAWGDDDDEDEPPAPKPKKLLSKLSKKSRSPTPTSQLQNKPQPTPPLAPPNTYQTTHIPDQVLSIIKSYIASRAHLPEDQHSSHMSKLNYLTTTYFMLGSRSYPSTLLQYNDGYYLTQELALPNLKSLNDRLLFTFIKTYEDRIANELSHLNGLDPGISAGQSMLVVKKIQSLFDEMFKELSFLERETYSKITVSVIGEFYQLIIDSVMGKGDIGEAESVYLSKLIDNFLQMNQPFGAELKNSVKNWEKLRKISYILNAHLKEIMETFYNGEFYEFETDELVSLIDKLFADSDLKRSYVAEIRELRAEADNQ
;
A
#
# COMPACT_ATOMS: atom_id res chain seq x y z
N MET A 1 -13.63 -70.86 1.73
CA MET A 1 -14.30 -71.84 2.61
C MET A 1 -13.86 -73.28 2.30
N GLN A 2 -12.55 -73.51 2.08
CA GLN A 2 -11.95 -74.84 2.32
C GLN A 2 -11.78 -74.93 3.84
N THR A 3 -12.37 -75.97 4.41
CA THR A 3 -12.92 -75.99 5.75
C THR A 3 -11.83 -76.16 6.81
N ILE A 4 -12.11 -75.66 8.01
CA ILE A 4 -11.37 -75.95 9.24
C ILE A 4 -11.11 -77.47 9.39
N GLU A 5 -12.00 -78.32 8.85
CA GLU A 5 -11.80 -79.76 8.70
C GLU A 5 -10.51 -80.17 7.98
N GLU A 6 -10.04 -79.45 6.95
CA GLU A 6 -8.78 -79.81 6.25
C GLU A 6 -7.56 -79.53 7.13
N ILE A 7 -7.62 -78.47 7.96
CA ILE A 7 -6.56 -78.15 8.91
C ILE A 7 -6.61 -79.11 10.09
N ASP A 8 -7.80 -79.38 10.65
CA ASP A 8 -7.99 -80.34 11.74
C ASP A 8 -7.57 -81.75 11.32
N THR A 9 -7.90 -82.18 10.10
CA THR A 9 -7.40 -83.47 9.56
C THR A 9 -5.91 -83.48 9.31
N HIS A 10 -5.28 -82.33 9.04
CA HIS A 10 -3.83 -82.23 8.95
C HIS A 10 -3.16 -82.30 10.32
N VAL A 11 -3.75 -81.65 11.32
CA VAL A 11 -3.31 -81.70 12.72
C VAL A 11 -3.48 -83.11 13.28
N GLU A 12 -4.62 -83.78 13.07
CA GLU A 12 -4.82 -85.18 13.46
C GLU A 12 -3.83 -86.13 12.78
N ARG A 13 -3.51 -85.90 11.49
CA ARG A 13 -2.46 -86.68 10.79
C ARG A 13 -1.09 -86.47 11.39
N LEU A 14 -0.74 -85.23 11.76
CA LEU A 14 0.52 -84.92 12.41
C LEU A 14 0.58 -85.55 13.80
N ASP A 15 -0.51 -85.53 14.56
CA ASP A 15 -0.60 -86.18 15.87
C ASP A 15 -0.48 -87.71 15.76
N GLU A 16 -1.08 -88.30 14.73
CA GLU A 16 -0.92 -89.73 14.44
C GLU A 16 0.51 -90.07 14.00
N GLN A 17 1.18 -89.20 13.24
CA GLN A 17 2.59 -89.35 12.86
C GLN A 17 3.54 -89.18 14.04
N ILE A 18 3.29 -88.21 14.93
CA ILE A 18 4.03 -88.01 16.18
C ILE A 18 3.84 -89.22 17.08
N THR A 19 2.62 -89.74 17.24
CA THR A 19 2.34 -90.93 18.04
C THR A 19 3.06 -92.17 17.49
N ARG A 20 3.18 -92.30 16.15
CA ARG A 20 3.97 -93.36 15.51
C ARG A 20 5.48 -93.19 15.70
N LEU A 21 6.00 -91.97 15.70
CA LEU A 21 7.43 -91.67 15.93
C LEU A 21 7.83 -91.78 17.41
N VAL A 22 6.92 -91.47 18.32
CA VAL A 22 7.11 -91.51 19.79
C VAL A 22 6.84 -92.90 20.35
N ALA A 23 6.40 -93.87 19.55
CA ALA A 23 6.29 -95.26 19.96
C ALA A 23 7.68 -95.84 20.32
N VAL A 24 8.06 -95.66 21.59
CA VAL A 24 9.34 -96.03 22.23
C VAL A 24 9.70 -97.50 21.96
N ASP A 25 8.70 -98.36 21.77
CA ASP A 25 8.88 -99.77 21.48
C ASP A 25 9.42 -100.03 20.06
N SER A 26 9.08 -99.20 19.07
CA SER A 26 9.63 -99.32 17.71
C SER A 26 11.13 -98.95 17.67
N LEU A 27 11.51 -97.88 18.38
CA LEU A 27 12.90 -97.43 18.53
C LEU A 27 13.73 -98.43 19.36
N LYS A 28 13.18 -98.99 20.44
CA LYS A 28 13.85 -100.06 21.22
C LYS A 28 14.06 -101.35 20.42
N THR A 29 13.12 -101.70 19.54
CA THR A 29 13.25 -102.91 18.70
C THR A 29 14.31 -102.72 17.60
N GLN A 30 14.45 -101.51 17.06
CA GLN A 30 15.52 -101.19 16.11
C GLN A 30 16.90 -101.09 16.78
N LEU A 31 16.98 -100.58 18.02
CA LEU A 31 18.21 -100.44 18.78
C LEU A 31 18.77 -101.78 19.29
N SER A 32 17.90 -102.73 19.63
CA SER A 32 18.31 -104.07 20.09
C SER A 32 18.78 -104.99 18.96
N ALA A 33 18.35 -104.76 17.72
CA ALA A 33 18.79 -105.54 16.55
C ALA A 33 20.14 -105.09 15.95
N THR A 34 20.68 -103.94 16.34
CA THR A 34 21.89 -103.33 15.75
C THR A 34 23.15 -103.42 16.62
N SER A 35 23.13 -104.21 17.71
CA SER A 35 24.16 -104.27 18.76
C SER A 35 25.59 -104.67 18.31
N HIS A 36 25.87 -104.96 17.03
CA HIS A 36 27.22 -105.23 16.53
C HIS A 36 27.61 -104.52 15.23
N ARG A 37 26.83 -103.55 14.75
CA ARG A 37 27.28 -102.66 13.68
C ARG A 37 27.86 -101.40 14.31
N SER A 38 29.16 -101.21 14.14
CA SER A 38 29.83 -99.91 14.29
C SER A 38 28.99 -98.88 13.54
N LEU A 39 28.25 -98.03 14.26
CA LEU A 39 27.49 -96.91 13.69
C LEU A 39 28.45 -96.10 12.82
N ASP A 40 28.16 -96.04 11.53
CA ASP A 40 28.92 -95.22 10.60
C ASP A 40 28.73 -93.76 11.04
N ILE A 41 29.83 -93.01 11.19
CA ILE A 41 29.84 -91.60 11.61
C ILE A 41 28.88 -90.76 10.73
N LYS A 42 28.66 -91.20 9.48
CA LYS A 42 27.69 -90.63 8.56
C LYS A 42 26.23 -90.75 9.02
N GLU A 43 25.83 -91.89 9.59
CA GLU A 43 24.46 -92.11 10.08
C GLU A 43 24.18 -91.25 11.31
N LEU A 44 25.16 -91.11 12.21
CA LEU A 44 25.03 -90.23 13.38
C LEU A 44 24.90 -88.75 12.96
N GLY A 45 25.67 -88.32 11.96
CA GLY A 45 25.56 -86.98 11.38
C GLY A 45 24.20 -86.72 10.72
N GLN A 46 23.61 -87.72 10.06
CA GLN A 46 22.26 -87.62 9.49
C GLN A 46 21.19 -87.53 10.57
N LEU A 47 21.31 -88.31 11.66
CA LEU A 47 20.39 -88.23 12.78
C LEU A 47 20.45 -86.87 13.49
N GLN A 48 21.66 -86.34 13.73
CA GLN A 48 21.82 -85.01 14.31
C GLN A 48 21.28 -83.90 13.40
N ALA A 49 21.47 -84.01 12.09
CA ALA A 49 20.86 -83.09 11.13
C ALA A 49 19.33 -83.19 11.12
N ARG A 50 18.77 -84.40 11.23
CA ARG A 50 17.33 -84.63 11.30
C ARG A 50 16.73 -84.10 12.60
N ASP A 51 17.41 -84.28 13.73
CA ASP A 51 17.00 -83.72 15.01
C ASP A 51 16.97 -82.18 14.96
N GLY A 52 18.01 -81.55 14.40
CA GLY A 52 18.01 -80.11 14.15
C GLY A 52 16.87 -79.63 13.24
N GLN A 53 16.53 -80.40 12.20
CA GLN A 53 15.35 -80.13 11.37
C GLN A 53 14.05 -80.23 12.18
N ILE A 54 13.88 -81.27 13.00
CA ILE A 54 12.67 -81.45 13.82
C ILE A 54 12.52 -80.31 14.83
N VAL A 55 13.61 -79.88 15.48
CA VAL A 55 13.58 -78.72 16.38
C VAL A 55 13.13 -77.47 15.63
N THR A 56 13.67 -77.24 14.42
CA THR A 56 13.27 -76.10 13.58
C THR A 56 11.80 -76.21 13.14
N GLU A 57 11.33 -77.41 12.79
CA GLU A 57 9.93 -77.68 12.43
C GLU A 57 8.99 -77.40 13.62
N ILE A 58 9.37 -77.80 14.84
CA ILE A 58 8.60 -77.54 16.07
C ILE A 58 8.53 -76.03 16.36
N GLU A 59 9.64 -75.31 16.26
CA GLU A 59 9.66 -73.85 16.42
C GLU A 59 8.74 -73.17 15.41
N GLN A 60 8.77 -73.58 14.14
CA GLN A 60 7.88 -73.06 13.10
C GLN A 60 6.40 -73.36 13.38
N LEU A 61 6.07 -74.57 13.87
CA LEU A 61 4.71 -74.92 14.27
C LEU A 61 4.21 -74.09 15.44
N GLN A 62 5.07 -73.81 16.44
CA GLN A 62 4.74 -72.93 17.55
C GLN A 62 4.45 -71.50 17.07
N GLU A 63 5.25 -70.96 16.14
CA GLU A 63 4.99 -69.64 15.57
C GLU A 63 3.67 -69.59 14.78
N LEU A 64 3.36 -70.63 14.00
CA LEU A 64 2.10 -70.74 13.27
C LEU A 64 0.88 -70.86 14.20
N TRP A 65 1.02 -71.56 15.33
CA TRP A 65 -0.03 -71.64 16.34
C TRP A 65 -0.32 -70.27 16.97
N VAL A 66 0.72 -69.48 17.26
CA VAL A 66 0.56 -68.09 17.76
C VAL A 66 -0.19 -67.23 16.73
N ILE A 67 0.19 -67.30 15.46
CA ILE A 67 -0.50 -66.57 14.37
C ILE A 67 -1.98 -66.98 14.29
N THR A 68 -2.27 -68.28 14.38
CA THR A 68 -3.65 -68.79 14.32
C THR A 68 -4.47 -68.31 15.52
N THR A 69 -3.86 -68.25 16.69
CA THR A 69 -4.48 -67.73 17.92
C THR A 69 -4.79 -66.24 17.79
N LEU A 70 -3.82 -65.44 17.33
CA LEU A 70 -4.01 -63.99 17.08
C LEU A 70 -5.09 -63.74 16.03
N LYS A 71 -5.14 -64.54 14.96
CA LYS A 71 -6.23 -64.47 13.97
C LYS A 71 -7.59 -64.71 14.63
N LYS A 72 -7.72 -65.75 15.46
CA LYS A 72 -9.00 -66.05 16.11
C LYS A 72 -9.38 -64.98 17.13
N GLU A 73 -8.40 -64.38 17.80
CA GLU A 73 -8.60 -63.22 18.67
C GLU A 73 -9.18 -62.03 17.90
N VAL A 74 -8.63 -61.69 16.72
CA VAL A 74 -9.20 -60.66 15.84
C VAL A 74 -10.63 -60.99 15.42
N GLU A 75 -10.90 -62.24 15.02
CA GLU A 75 -12.26 -62.67 14.63
C GLU A 75 -13.26 -62.56 15.80
N VAL A 76 -12.88 -62.97 17.01
CA VAL A 76 -13.75 -62.89 18.20
C VAL A 76 -13.98 -61.43 18.62
N ASN A 77 -12.94 -60.60 18.62
CA ASN A 77 -13.09 -59.18 18.97
C ASN A 77 -13.96 -58.45 17.92
N LEU A 78 -13.89 -58.87 16.65
CA LEU A 78 -14.72 -58.32 15.58
C LEU A 78 -16.19 -58.73 15.75
N GLU A 79 -16.46 -59.98 16.11
CA GLU A 79 -17.81 -60.47 16.45
C GLU A 79 -18.40 -59.72 17.66
N MET A 80 -17.57 -59.20 18.56
CA MET A 80 -17.97 -58.42 19.74
C MET A 80 -17.93 -56.90 19.53
N PHE A 81 -17.60 -56.42 18.32
CA PHE A 81 -17.43 -54.99 18.00
C PHE A 81 -16.43 -54.23 18.90
N GLU A 82 -15.46 -54.92 19.49
CA GLU A 82 -14.40 -54.31 20.31
C GLU A 82 -13.27 -53.76 19.42
N PHE A 83 -13.57 -52.76 18.59
CA PHE A 83 -12.69 -52.34 17.50
C PHE A 83 -11.28 -51.92 17.93
N GLU A 84 -11.11 -51.30 19.10
CA GLU A 84 -9.77 -51.01 19.64
C GLU A 84 -8.93 -52.28 19.79
N ASN A 85 -9.52 -53.33 20.39
CA ASN A 85 -8.89 -54.64 20.54
C ASN A 85 -8.70 -55.33 19.18
N VAL A 86 -9.65 -55.19 18.25
CA VAL A 86 -9.53 -55.74 16.88
C VAL A 86 -8.29 -55.18 16.18
N PHE A 87 -8.14 -53.85 16.12
CA PHE A 87 -7.01 -53.23 15.43
C PHE A 87 -5.68 -53.49 16.14
N ALA A 88 -5.66 -53.50 17.48
CA ALA A 88 -4.47 -53.86 18.25
C ALA A 88 -4.01 -55.30 17.98
N SER A 89 -4.95 -56.25 17.94
CA SER A 89 -4.65 -57.67 17.67
C SER A 89 -4.30 -57.90 16.19
N LEU A 90 -4.88 -57.13 15.26
CA LEU A 90 -4.54 -57.15 13.84
C LEU A 90 -3.12 -56.62 13.58
N GLN A 91 -2.71 -55.56 14.28
CA GLN A 91 -1.33 -55.05 14.22
C GLN A 91 -0.34 -56.10 14.74
N LYS A 92 -0.61 -56.70 15.92
CA LYS A 92 0.21 -57.79 16.48
C LYS A 92 0.30 -58.99 15.52
N LEU A 93 -0.82 -59.37 14.90
CA LEU A 93 -0.88 -60.43 13.89
C LEU A 93 0.03 -60.12 12.70
N THR A 94 -0.06 -58.90 12.17
CA THR A 94 0.72 -58.45 11.01
C THR A 94 2.22 -58.41 11.32
N GLU A 95 2.60 -57.84 12.46
CA GLU A 95 3.99 -57.80 12.94
C GLU A 95 4.54 -59.23 13.13
N LYS A 96 3.73 -60.13 13.71
CA LYS A 96 4.14 -61.52 13.93
C LYS A 96 4.31 -62.29 12.62
N ILE A 97 3.43 -62.09 11.63
CA ILE A 97 3.56 -62.68 10.28
C ILE A 97 4.79 -62.13 9.56
N GLN A 98 5.08 -60.83 9.68
CA GLN A 98 6.26 -60.22 9.05
C GLN A 98 7.56 -60.73 9.67
N GLY A 99 7.59 -60.92 10.99
CA GLY A 99 8.75 -61.41 11.74
C GLY A 99 9.01 -62.91 11.63
N ILE A 100 8.08 -63.70 11.09
CA ILE A 100 8.20 -65.16 11.10
C ILE A 100 9.36 -65.66 10.22
N SER A 101 10.17 -66.57 10.77
CA SER A 101 11.28 -67.24 10.10
C SER A 101 10.86 -68.59 9.51
N LEU A 102 9.88 -68.55 8.59
CA LEU A 102 9.44 -69.75 7.88
C LEU A 102 10.40 -70.13 6.76
N ASN A 103 10.76 -71.40 6.69
CA ASN A 103 11.56 -71.97 5.58
C ASN A 103 10.82 -71.89 4.23
N SER A 104 9.48 -71.79 4.25
CA SER A 104 8.63 -71.73 3.06
C SER A 104 8.06 -70.33 2.84
N ALA A 105 8.60 -69.63 1.84
CA ALA A 105 8.10 -68.32 1.43
C ALA A 105 6.60 -68.36 1.05
N SER A 106 6.12 -69.47 0.46
CA SER A 106 4.72 -69.60 0.03
C SER A 106 3.74 -69.64 1.20
N VAL A 107 4.14 -70.19 2.35
CA VAL A 107 3.30 -70.20 3.56
C VAL A 107 3.20 -68.80 4.14
N LYS A 108 4.32 -68.08 4.20
CA LYS A 108 4.34 -66.67 4.65
C LYS A 108 3.46 -65.79 3.77
N THR A 109 3.54 -65.93 2.44
CA THR A 109 2.69 -65.19 1.50
C THR A 109 1.21 -65.47 1.73
N LYS A 110 0.81 -66.74 1.90
CA LYS A 110 -0.59 -67.09 2.18
C LYS A 110 -1.13 -66.49 3.48
N TRP A 111 -0.31 -66.47 4.54
CA TRP A 111 -0.70 -65.82 5.80
C TRP A 111 -0.82 -64.31 5.66
N LEU A 112 0.07 -63.68 4.89
CA LEU A 112 -0.01 -62.26 4.60
C LEU A 112 -1.28 -61.93 3.80
N GLU A 113 -1.59 -62.70 2.75
CA GLU A 113 -2.85 -62.57 2.00
C GLU A 113 -4.07 -62.74 2.90
N ARG A 114 -4.05 -63.70 3.83
CA ARG A 114 -5.16 -63.91 4.76
C ARG A 114 -5.29 -62.79 5.79
N ALA A 115 -4.18 -62.23 6.26
CA ALA A 115 -4.19 -61.08 7.16
C ALA A 115 -4.73 -59.83 6.45
N THR A 116 -4.38 -59.61 5.18
CA THR A 116 -4.95 -58.53 4.37
C THR A 116 -6.46 -58.72 4.18
N GLN A 117 -6.93 -59.93 3.85
CA GLN A 117 -8.37 -60.20 3.77
C GLN A 117 -9.11 -59.90 5.08
N LEU A 118 -8.51 -60.26 6.22
CA LEU A 118 -9.09 -59.99 7.53
C LEU A 118 -9.08 -58.49 7.84
N GLN A 119 -8.04 -57.77 7.45
CA GLN A 119 -7.98 -56.32 7.55
C GLN A 119 -9.09 -55.66 6.72
N ASP A 120 -9.32 -56.12 5.49
CA ASP A 120 -10.39 -55.61 4.63
C ASP A 120 -11.77 -55.87 5.26
N GLU A 121 -12.00 -57.06 5.83
CA GLU A 121 -13.25 -57.43 6.52
C GLU A 121 -13.49 -56.58 7.78
N VAL A 122 -12.44 -56.33 8.57
CA VAL A 122 -12.47 -55.42 9.72
C VAL A 122 -12.82 -54.01 9.27
N LEU A 123 -12.16 -53.50 8.22
CA LEU A 123 -12.41 -52.16 7.70
C LEU A 123 -13.81 -52.02 7.11
N GLU A 124 -14.33 -53.04 6.42
CA GLU A 124 -15.69 -53.05 5.89
C GLU A 124 -16.73 -53.00 7.03
N THR A 125 -16.54 -53.82 8.06
CA THR A 125 -17.43 -53.86 9.23
C THR A 125 -17.38 -52.56 10.03
N PHE A 126 -16.17 -52.01 10.23
CA PHE A 126 -15.96 -50.71 10.87
C PHE A 126 -16.63 -49.59 10.04
N THR A 127 -16.45 -49.60 8.72
CA THR A 127 -17.08 -48.61 7.82
C THR A 127 -18.60 -48.70 7.85
N LYS A 128 -19.16 -49.91 7.88
CA LYS A 128 -20.61 -50.13 7.99
C LYS A 128 -21.16 -49.62 9.32
N THR A 129 -20.41 -49.82 10.41
CA THR A 129 -20.77 -49.32 11.75
C THR A 129 -20.70 -47.80 11.79
N TRP A 130 -19.62 -47.21 11.28
CA TRP A 130 -19.44 -45.77 11.16
C TRP A 130 -20.56 -45.11 10.36
N LYS A 131 -20.97 -45.70 9.23
CA LYS A 131 -22.09 -45.21 8.41
C LYS A 131 -23.47 -45.31 9.09
N GLN A 132 -23.62 -46.16 10.11
CA GLN A 132 -24.84 -46.20 10.91
C GLN A 132 -24.83 -45.10 11.98
N LEU A 133 -23.66 -44.72 12.50
CA LEU A 133 -23.52 -43.57 13.41
C LEU A 133 -23.63 -42.24 12.67
N VAL A 134 -23.08 -42.17 11.46
CA VAL A 134 -23.13 -40.99 10.59
C VAL A 134 -23.73 -41.41 9.25
N SER A 135 -25.04 -41.22 9.10
CA SER A 135 -25.70 -41.46 7.82
C SER A 135 -25.67 -40.19 6.98
N VAL A 136 -25.29 -40.32 5.71
CA VAL A 136 -25.38 -39.26 4.72
C VAL A 136 -26.39 -39.73 3.67
N ASP A 137 -27.54 -39.10 3.64
CA ASP A 137 -28.61 -39.39 2.70
C ASP A 137 -28.65 -38.27 1.66
N GLU A 138 -28.32 -38.62 0.42
CA GLU A 138 -28.43 -37.73 -0.74
C GLU A 138 -29.77 -37.97 -1.43
N GLU A 139 -30.64 -36.96 -1.40
CA GLU A 139 -31.88 -37.00 -2.15
C GLU A 139 -31.64 -36.73 -3.64
N SER A 140 -32.51 -37.26 -4.50
CA SER A 140 -32.45 -37.01 -5.94
C SER A 140 -32.62 -35.52 -6.32
N SER A 141 -33.09 -34.70 -5.38
CA SER A 141 -33.24 -33.25 -5.50
C SER A 141 -31.90 -32.50 -5.36
N GLY A 142 -30.82 -33.20 -4.99
CA GLY A 142 -29.55 -32.60 -4.56
C GLY A 142 -29.59 -32.06 -3.13
N ALA A 143 -30.68 -32.28 -2.39
CA ALA A 143 -30.70 -32.09 -0.94
C ALA A 143 -29.85 -33.17 -0.28
N VAL A 144 -29.06 -32.77 0.71
CA VAL A 144 -28.21 -33.67 1.48
C VAL A 144 -28.64 -33.58 2.93
N SER A 145 -28.87 -34.71 3.58
CA SER A 145 -29.07 -34.78 5.01
C SER A 145 -28.02 -35.63 5.67
N VAL A 146 -27.45 -35.13 6.75
CA VAL A 146 -26.50 -35.85 7.59
C VAL A 146 -27.16 -36.09 8.94
N THR A 147 -27.33 -37.36 9.30
CA THR A 147 -27.83 -37.76 10.62
C THR A 147 -26.69 -38.25 11.48
N PHE A 148 -26.61 -37.70 12.69
CA PHE A 148 -25.68 -38.14 13.71
C PHE A 148 -26.41 -38.96 14.77
N HIS A 149 -25.86 -40.10 15.13
CA HIS A 149 -26.28 -40.92 16.25
C HIS A 149 -25.13 -41.01 17.25
N GLU A 150 -25.38 -40.68 18.50
CA GLU A 150 -24.37 -40.78 19.58
C GLU A 150 -24.01 -42.25 19.86
N GLU A 151 -25.00 -43.13 19.75
CA GLU A 151 -24.89 -44.57 19.99
C GLU A 151 -25.79 -45.33 19.01
N VAL A 152 -25.31 -46.48 18.53
CA VAL A 152 -26.08 -47.42 17.69
C VAL A 152 -26.02 -48.83 18.27
N GLU A 153 -27.13 -49.56 18.17
CA GLU A 153 -27.21 -50.97 18.58
C GLU A 153 -27.03 -51.88 17.36
N ILE A 154 -25.94 -52.64 17.33
CA ILE A 154 -25.64 -53.61 16.27
C ILE A 154 -25.46 -54.98 16.91
N ASP A 155 -26.28 -55.95 16.51
CA ASP A 155 -26.26 -57.32 17.01
C ASP A 155 -26.27 -57.40 18.57
N ASP A 156 -27.13 -56.59 19.20
CA ASP A 156 -27.28 -56.44 20.67
C ASP A 156 -26.09 -55.75 21.38
N PHE A 157 -25.11 -55.22 20.63
CA PHE A 157 -24.01 -54.42 21.16
C PHE A 157 -24.27 -52.94 20.94
N ALA A 158 -24.20 -52.16 22.02
CA ALA A 158 -24.31 -50.71 21.96
C ALA A 158 -22.93 -50.09 21.72
N ILE A 159 -22.79 -49.36 20.61
CA ILE A 159 -21.52 -48.82 20.14
C ILE A 159 -21.63 -47.29 20.14
N ALA A 160 -20.85 -46.65 21.02
CA ALA A 160 -20.77 -45.19 21.10
C ALA A 160 -19.83 -44.60 20.04
N PHE A 161 -20.15 -43.41 19.54
CA PHE A 161 -19.34 -42.68 18.58
C PHE A 161 -17.92 -42.39 19.08
N GLU A 162 -17.77 -41.98 20.35
CA GLU A 162 -16.48 -41.63 20.95
C GLU A 162 -15.48 -42.80 20.85
N SER A 163 -15.95 -44.02 21.16
CA SER A 163 -15.12 -45.22 21.08
C SER A 163 -14.58 -45.49 19.67
N LEU A 164 -15.37 -45.21 18.62
CA LEU A 164 -14.90 -45.37 17.24
C LEU A 164 -14.00 -44.21 16.80
N ALA A 165 -14.31 -42.99 17.21
CA ALA A 165 -13.49 -41.83 16.92
C ALA A 165 -12.06 -42.01 17.49
N ASP A 166 -11.95 -42.49 18.72
CA ASP A 166 -10.67 -42.82 19.36
C ASP A 166 -9.89 -43.89 18.57
N VAL A 167 -10.57 -44.88 18.00
CA VAL A 167 -9.96 -45.91 17.13
C VAL A 167 -9.44 -45.30 15.83
N VAL A 168 -10.21 -44.42 15.18
CA VAL A 168 -9.78 -43.73 13.94
C VAL A 168 -8.49 -42.95 14.18
N GLU A 169 -8.40 -42.26 15.32
CA GLU A 169 -7.24 -41.47 15.70
C GLU A 169 -6.04 -42.34 16.09
N THR A 170 -6.26 -43.32 16.97
CA THR A 170 -5.20 -44.18 17.52
C THR A 170 -4.51 -44.99 16.43
N PHE A 171 -5.27 -45.49 15.45
CA PHE A 171 -4.76 -46.34 14.37
C PHE A 171 -4.55 -45.59 13.04
N ALA A 172 -4.69 -44.27 13.04
CA ALA A 172 -4.51 -43.42 11.86
C ALA A 172 -5.27 -43.92 10.61
N LEU A 173 -6.54 -44.29 10.80
CA LEU A 173 -7.38 -44.81 9.72
C LEU A 173 -7.60 -43.75 8.62
N PRO A 174 -7.96 -44.16 7.38
CA PRO A 174 -8.15 -43.24 6.25
C PRO A 174 -9.14 -42.11 6.56
N GLN A 175 -8.59 -40.90 6.72
CA GLN A 175 -9.37 -39.73 7.15
C GLN A 175 -10.42 -39.32 6.12
N ASN A 176 -10.26 -39.63 4.84
CA ASN A 176 -11.26 -39.30 3.81
C ASN A 176 -12.62 -39.98 4.04
N ILE A 177 -12.69 -41.09 4.79
CA ILE A 177 -13.93 -41.81 5.08
C ILE A 177 -14.44 -41.46 6.49
N PHE A 178 -13.52 -41.31 7.44
CA PHE A 178 -13.86 -41.20 8.87
C PHE A 178 -13.69 -39.79 9.44
N ASN A 179 -13.35 -38.80 8.62
CA ASN A 179 -13.28 -37.40 9.04
C ASN A 179 -14.65 -36.74 8.91
N LEU A 180 -15.41 -36.76 10.02
CA LEU A 180 -16.71 -36.12 10.11
C LEU A 180 -16.65 -34.61 9.79
N ALA A 181 -15.55 -33.92 10.14
CA ALA A 181 -15.40 -32.51 9.81
C ALA A 181 -15.37 -32.29 8.30
N HIS A 182 -14.66 -33.16 7.57
CA HIS A 182 -14.62 -33.14 6.11
C HIS A 182 -15.98 -33.49 5.49
N THR A 183 -16.70 -34.47 6.04
CA THR A 183 -18.06 -34.80 5.59
C THR A 183 -19.01 -33.61 5.75
N ILE A 184 -19.00 -32.94 6.91
CA ILE A 184 -19.83 -31.76 7.15
C ILE A 184 -19.44 -30.62 6.18
N ASP A 185 -18.15 -30.41 5.96
CA ASP A 185 -17.64 -29.40 5.03
C ASP A 185 -18.08 -29.66 3.58
N THR A 186 -17.84 -30.87 3.05
CA THR A 186 -18.23 -31.22 1.68
C THR A 186 -19.74 -31.28 1.49
N CYS A 187 -20.51 -31.78 2.46
CA CYS A 187 -21.95 -31.87 2.33
C CYS A 187 -22.63 -30.50 2.49
N PHE A 188 -22.20 -29.73 3.49
CA PHE A 188 -22.90 -28.51 3.85
C PHE A 188 -22.16 -27.26 3.46
N MET A 189 -20.86 -27.11 3.66
CA MET A 189 -20.22 -25.84 3.32
C MET A 189 -20.34 -25.59 1.82
N ASP A 190 -19.83 -26.46 0.95
CA ASP A 190 -19.92 -26.22 -0.50
C ASP A 190 -21.37 -26.05 -1.00
N THR A 191 -22.31 -26.88 -0.52
CA THR A 191 -23.72 -26.86 -0.97
C THR A 191 -24.55 -25.71 -0.38
N TYR A 192 -24.35 -25.35 0.89
CA TYR A 192 -25.03 -24.24 1.57
C TYR A 192 -24.56 -22.89 1.04
N LEU A 193 -23.29 -22.81 0.67
CA LEU A 193 -22.65 -21.59 0.20
C LEU A 193 -23.04 -21.27 -1.24
N ASP A 194 -23.53 -22.25 -2.00
CA ASP A 194 -24.14 -22.03 -3.30
C ASP A 194 -25.58 -21.51 -3.17
N ASP A 195 -25.89 -20.44 -3.91
CA ASP A 195 -27.11 -19.64 -3.81
C ASP A 195 -28.40 -20.48 -3.88
N GLY A 196 -28.97 -20.76 -2.70
CA GLY A 196 -30.35 -21.23 -2.57
C GLY A 196 -30.60 -22.41 -1.64
N TYR A 197 -29.65 -22.87 -0.82
CA TYR A 197 -29.92 -23.92 0.17
C TYR A 197 -30.11 -23.36 1.58
N VAL A 198 -31.11 -23.89 2.30
CA VAL A 198 -31.38 -23.60 3.72
C VAL A 198 -31.09 -24.86 4.52
N LEU A 199 -30.35 -24.69 5.61
CA LEU A 199 -30.07 -25.77 6.55
C LEU A 199 -31.12 -25.78 7.66
N THR A 200 -31.69 -26.95 7.91
CA THR A 200 -32.64 -27.17 9.01
C THR A 200 -32.18 -28.32 9.88
N LEU A 201 -32.16 -28.11 11.20
CA LEU A 201 -31.83 -29.15 12.17
C LEU A 201 -33.13 -29.73 12.74
N ASN A 202 -33.34 -31.04 12.57
CA ASN A 202 -34.46 -31.77 13.15
C ASN A 202 -33.92 -32.92 14.02
N GLY A 203 -33.88 -32.70 15.33
CA GLY A 203 -33.25 -33.62 16.26
C GLY A 203 -31.75 -33.68 16.02
N SER A 204 -31.25 -34.84 15.58
CA SER A 204 -29.84 -35.07 15.24
C SER A 204 -29.59 -35.17 13.73
N THR A 205 -30.57 -34.79 12.90
CA THR A 205 -30.43 -34.73 11.44
C THR A 205 -30.34 -33.27 10.98
N LEU A 206 -29.24 -32.92 10.35
CA LEU A 206 -29.09 -31.65 9.62
C LEU A 206 -29.41 -31.90 8.15
N SER A 207 -30.42 -31.23 7.60
CA SER A 207 -30.81 -31.36 6.19
C SER A 207 -30.64 -30.04 5.44
N SER A 208 -30.15 -30.11 4.21
CA SER A 208 -30.19 -29.00 3.27
C SER A 208 -31.45 -29.10 2.41
N SER A 209 -32.12 -27.98 2.18
CA SER A 209 -33.28 -27.91 1.30
C SER A 209 -33.19 -26.69 0.40
N LYS A 210 -33.51 -26.85 -0.88
CA LYS A 210 -33.48 -25.73 -1.83
C LYS A 210 -34.67 -24.80 -1.58
N THR A 211 -34.40 -23.52 -1.45
CA THR A 211 -35.38 -22.45 -1.34
C THR A 211 -35.31 -21.51 -2.53
N ASP A 212 -36.46 -21.02 -2.98
CA ASP A 212 -36.51 -20.01 -4.04
C ASP A 212 -36.23 -18.60 -3.50
N THR A 213 -36.24 -18.41 -2.17
CA THR A 213 -36.04 -17.11 -1.54
C THR A 213 -34.73 -17.09 -0.76
N HIS A 214 -33.70 -16.53 -1.38
CA HIS A 214 -32.44 -16.23 -0.70
C HIS A 214 -32.62 -15.00 0.19
N ASN A 215 -32.67 -15.21 1.51
CA ASN A 215 -32.81 -14.14 2.50
C ASN A 215 -31.64 -14.23 3.51
N ILE A 216 -31.05 -13.10 3.85
CA ILE A 216 -30.03 -12.98 4.89
C ILE A 216 -30.47 -13.66 6.20
N LEU A 217 -31.74 -13.54 6.56
CA LEU A 217 -32.28 -14.15 7.77
C LEU A 217 -32.28 -15.69 7.70
N THR A 218 -32.54 -16.28 6.53
CA THR A 218 -32.48 -17.74 6.34
C THR A 218 -31.04 -18.24 6.41
N HIS A 219 -30.06 -17.44 5.98
CA HIS A 219 -28.63 -17.76 6.19
C HIS A 219 -28.26 -17.73 7.68
N ILE A 220 -28.66 -16.70 8.42
CA ILE A 220 -28.43 -16.63 9.88
C ILE A 220 -29.01 -17.87 10.57
N GLN A 221 -30.23 -18.28 10.21
CA GLN A 221 -30.86 -19.48 10.77
C GLN A 221 -30.14 -20.77 10.37
N SER A 222 -29.71 -20.88 9.12
CA SER A 222 -28.94 -22.03 8.62
C SER A 222 -27.60 -22.17 9.33
N THR A 223 -26.91 -21.05 9.57
CA THR A 223 -25.68 -21.04 10.37
C THR A 223 -25.94 -21.46 11.81
N LYS A 224 -27.02 -20.99 12.44
CA LYS A 224 -27.41 -21.47 13.79
C LYS A 224 -27.66 -22.98 13.79
N ALA A 225 -28.39 -23.50 12.81
CA ALA A 225 -28.67 -24.94 12.67
C ALA A 225 -27.38 -25.77 12.50
N LEU A 226 -26.43 -25.31 11.68
CA LEU A 226 -25.12 -25.96 11.51
C LEU A 226 -24.31 -25.97 12.80
N VAL A 227 -24.25 -24.82 13.49
CA VAL A 227 -23.53 -24.69 14.76
C VAL A 227 -24.16 -25.61 15.81
N ASP A 228 -25.49 -25.65 15.89
CA ASP A 228 -26.20 -26.53 16.81
C ASP A 228 -25.94 -28.00 16.52
N PHE A 229 -25.95 -28.40 15.25
CA PHE A 229 -25.60 -29.76 14.84
C PHE A 229 -24.17 -30.13 15.27
N ILE A 230 -23.19 -29.25 15.05
CA ILE A 230 -21.79 -29.50 15.48
C ILE A 230 -21.69 -29.61 17.00
N ASN A 231 -22.54 -28.92 17.77
CA ASN A 231 -22.58 -29.03 19.22
C ASN A 231 -23.23 -30.30 19.76
N LEU A 232 -24.00 -31.03 18.94
CA LEU A 232 -24.52 -32.34 19.30
C LEU A 232 -23.45 -33.42 19.25
N ILE A 233 -22.35 -33.20 18.53
CA ILE A 233 -21.29 -34.17 18.34
C ILE A 233 -20.34 -34.15 19.57
N PRO A 234 -20.12 -35.29 20.24
CA PRO A 234 -19.13 -35.37 21.32
C PRO A 234 -17.72 -35.06 20.82
N GLN A 235 -16.88 -34.47 21.68
CA GLN A 235 -15.49 -34.09 21.35
C GLN A 235 -15.33 -33.21 20.10
N ASN A 236 -16.34 -32.40 19.77
CA ASN A 236 -16.40 -31.56 18.57
C ASN A 236 -15.29 -30.50 18.38
N THR A 237 -14.32 -30.36 19.29
CA THR A 237 -13.29 -29.32 19.21
C THR A 237 -12.50 -29.38 17.90
N ARG A 238 -12.22 -30.57 17.37
CA ARG A 238 -11.56 -30.73 16.06
C ARG A 238 -12.44 -30.26 14.90
N ILE A 239 -13.72 -30.62 14.92
CA ILE A 239 -14.71 -30.22 13.92
C ILE A 239 -14.88 -28.70 13.95
N ILE A 240 -15.05 -28.11 15.14
CA ILE A 240 -15.13 -26.67 15.33
C ILE A 240 -13.90 -25.98 14.75
N ASN A 241 -12.69 -26.45 15.07
CA ASN A 241 -11.45 -25.83 14.56
C ASN A 241 -11.33 -25.90 13.04
N TYR A 242 -11.80 -26.98 12.43
CA TYR A 242 -11.79 -27.17 10.99
C TYR A 242 -12.82 -26.27 10.29
N ILE A 243 -14.07 -26.26 10.76
CA ILE A 243 -15.20 -25.56 10.13
C ILE A 243 -15.23 -24.06 10.46
N SER A 244 -14.68 -23.64 11.60
CA SER A 244 -14.75 -22.24 12.05
C SER A 244 -14.22 -21.28 10.98
N THR A 245 -13.02 -21.52 10.44
CA THR A 245 -12.40 -20.63 9.45
C THR A 245 -13.27 -20.45 8.21
N PRO A 246 -13.63 -21.52 7.45
CA PRO A 246 -14.46 -21.36 6.27
C PRO A 246 -15.85 -20.78 6.59
N LEU A 247 -16.42 -21.11 7.76
CA LEU A 247 -17.69 -20.53 8.18
C LEU A 247 -17.60 -19.01 8.38
N PHE A 248 -16.58 -18.53 9.08
CA PHE A 248 -16.40 -17.10 9.32
C PHE A 248 -16.05 -16.34 8.03
N ASP A 249 -15.22 -16.92 7.16
CA ASP A 249 -14.89 -16.29 5.86
C ASP A 249 -16.14 -16.09 5.02
N LYS A 250 -17.06 -17.06 5.05
CA LYS A 250 -18.32 -16.99 4.31
C LYS A 250 -19.35 -16.08 4.94
N LEU A 251 -19.44 -16.03 6.27
CA LEU A 251 -20.24 -15.02 6.96
C LEU A 251 -19.70 -13.61 6.65
N LYS A 252 -18.38 -13.45 6.55
CA LYS A 252 -17.73 -12.20 6.16
C LYS A 252 -18.08 -11.81 4.72
N GLU A 253 -18.04 -12.75 3.79
CA GLU A 253 -18.48 -12.54 2.40
C GLU A 253 -19.96 -12.11 2.34
N LEU A 254 -20.86 -12.88 2.97
CA LEU A 254 -22.29 -12.60 3.00
C LEU A 254 -22.61 -11.20 3.53
N VAL A 255 -21.97 -10.80 4.63
CA VAL A 255 -22.19 -9.47 5.21
C VAL A 255 -21.56 -8.37 4.35
N THR A 256 -20.43 -8.64 3.68
CA THR A 256 -19.79 -7.67 2.77
C THR A 256 -20.66 -7.39 1.55
N GLU A 257 -21.26 -8.43 0.96
CA GLU A 257 -22.18 -8.31 -0.17
C GLU A 257 -23.49 -7.60 0.20
N ASN A 258 -23.92 -7.73 1.45
CA ASN A 258 -25.16 -7.17 1.96
C ASN A 258 -24.95 -5.97 2.90
N ALA A 259 -23.78 -5.34 2.87
CA ALA A 259 -23.39 -4.30 3.83
C ALA A 259 -24.39 -3.14 3.90
N ASP A 260 -24.85 -2.64 2.73
CA ASP A 260 -25.85 -1.56 2.65
C ASP A 260 -27.19 -1.94 3.31
N GLN A 261 -27.64 -3.19 3.12
CA GLN A 261 -28.89 -3.66 3.73
C GLN A 261 -28.75 -3.80 5.25
N ILE A 262 -27.62 -4.32 5.70
CA ILE A 262 -27.33 -4.53 7.13
C ILE A 262 -27.18 -3.20 7.86
N LEU A 263 -26.57 -2.19 7.22
CA LEU A 263 -26.47 -0.85 7.80
C LEU A 263 -27.80 -0.09 7.76
N GLY A 264 -28.63 -0.32 6.75
CA GLY A 264 -29.95 0.27 6.63
C GLY A 264 -31.00 -0.32 7.58
N ASP A 265 -30.84 -1.57 8.01
CA ASP A 265 -31.77 -2.30 8.87
C ASP A 265 -31.12 -2.70 10.20
N GLN A 266 -31.44 -1.93 11.26
CA GLN A 266 -30.95 -2.20 12.62
C GLN A 266 -31.32 -3.61 13.11
N SER A 267 -32.46 -4.18 12.68
CA SER A 267 -32.86 -5.51 13.10
C SER A 267 -31.96 -6.60 12.50
N LEU A 268 -31.52 -6.46 11.25
CA LEU A 268 -30.56 -7.36 10.63
C LEU A 268 -29.20 -7.27 11.31
N LYS A 269 -28.73 -6.05 11.62
CA LYS A 269 -27.50 -5.84 12.39
C LYS A 269 -27.56 -6.54 13.76
N ASP A 270 -28.66 -6.37 14.48
CA ASP A 270 -28.86 -7.01 15.79
C ASP A 270 -28.87 -8.54 15.67
N ASN A 271 -29.50 -9.09 14.62
CA ASN A 271 -29.49 -10.54 14.35
C ASN A 271 -28.08 -11.10 14.10
N PHE A 272 -27.23 -10.36 13.39
CA PHE A 272 -25.84 -10.78 13.16
C PHE A 272 -24.96 -10.65 14.41
N LEU A 273 -25.19 -9.63 15.26
CA LEU A 273 -24.53 -9.52 16.56
C LEU A 273 -24.97 -10.65 17.50
N GLU A 274 -26.25 -10.99 17.51
CA GLU A 274 -26.78 -12.13 18.25
C GLU A 274 -26.16 -13.43 17.73
N LEU A 275 -26.05 -13.60 16.40
CA LEU A 275 -25.38 -14.75 15.79
C LEU A 275 -23.90 -14.84 16.22
N GLY A 276 -23.17 -13.72 16.21
CA GLY A 276 -21.77 -13.70 16.63
C GLY A 276 -21.59 -14.10 18.10
N GLN A 277 -22.44 -13.58 19.00
CA GLN A 277 -22.48 -14.02 20.39
C GLN A 277 -22.86 -15.50 20.51
N TYR A 278 -23.86 -15.95 19.76
CA TYR A 278 -24.33 -17.33 19.75
C TYR A 278 -23.21 -18.30 19.40
N VAL A 279 -22.52 -18.05 18.28
CA VAL A 279 -21.40 -18.86 17.79
C VAL A 279 -20.27 -18.91 18.83
N GLN A 280 -19.97 -17.79 19.50
CA GLN A 280 -18.96 -17.74 20.57
C GLN A 280 -19.34 -18.56 21.80
N THR A 281 -20.62 -18.54 22.23
CA THR A 281 -21.09 -19.36 23.36
C THR A 281 -20.97 -20.86 23.12
N LYS A 282 -20.81 -21.25 21.85
CA LYS A 282 -20.65 -22.62 21.38
C LYS A 282 -19.19 -23.00 21.08
N ASN A 283 -18.23 -22.26 21.63
CA ASN A 283 -16.78 -22.50 21.52
C ASN A 283 -16.17 -22.30 20.12
N PHE A 284 -16.86 -21.64 19.18
CA PHE A 284 -16.23 -21.21 17.92
C PHE A 284 -15.40 -19.96 18.18
N THR A 285 -14.10 -20.14 18.39
CA THR A 285 -13.20 -19.09 18.92
C THR A 285 -12.51 -18.24 17.84
N ARG A 286 -12.55 -18.64 16.56
CA ARG A 286 -11.72 -18.03 15.50
C ARG A 286 -12.31 -16.81 14.79
N GLY A 287 -13.49 -16.33 15.19
CA GLY A 287 -14.11 -15.19 14.52
C GLY A 287 -14.72 -14.22 15.51
N LYS A 288 -14.20 -12.99 15.52
CA LYS A 288 -14.81 -11.88 16.23
C LYS A 288 -15.84 -11.20 15.33
N ILE A 289 -16.87 -11.95 14.92
CA ILE A 289 -17.99 -11.44 14.11
C ILE A 289 -18.52 -10.12 14.67
N ASN A 290 -18.63 -10.04 16.00
CA ASN A 290 -19.14 -8.83 16.66
C ASN A 290 -18.22 -7.62 16.41
N GLU A 291 -16.91 -7.75 16.66
CA GLU A 291 -15.95 -6.66 16.39
C GLU A 291 -15.98 -6.27 14.92
N TRP A 292 -16.08 -7.27 14.04
CA TRP A 292 -16.13 -7.10 12.60
C TRP A 292 -17.36 -6.31 12.15
N ILE A 293 -18.56 -6.67 12.61
CA ILE A 293 -19.81 -5.95 12.31
C ILE A 293 -19.78 -4.53 12.90
N THR A 294 -19.19 -4.36 14.09
CA THR A 294 -19.18 -3.04 14.76
C THR A 294 -18.17 -2.07 14.17
N HIS A 295 -17.05 -2.54 13.63
CA HIS A 295 -15.95 -1.69 13.17
C HIS A 295 -15.62 -1.89 11.69
N GLU A 296 -15.28 -3.11 11.27
CA GLU A 296 -14.84 -3.38 9.90
C GLU A 296 -15.95 -3.19 8.87
N LEU A 297 -17.21 -3.46 9.21
CA LEU A 297 -18.34 -3.25 8.30
C LEU A 297 -18.42 -1.79 7.83
N TYR A 298 -18.24 -0.83 8.73
CA TYR A 298 -18.29 0.58 8.38
C TYR A 298 -17.12 0.99 7.48
N GLU A 299 -15.91 0.50 7.77
CA GLU A 299 -14.74 0.74 6.92
C GLU A 299 -14.94 0.14 5.51
N LEU A 300 -15.52 -1.06 5.42
CA LEU A 300 -15.87 -1.67 4.13
C LEU A 300 -16.91 -0.86 3.38
N THR A 301 -17.96 -0.37 4.05
CA THR A 301 -18.97 0.48 3.42
C THR A 301 -18.37 1.81 2.97
N ILE A 302 -17.51 2.45 3.76
CA ILE A 302 -16.78 3.65 3.36
C ILE A 302 -15.96 3.37 2.09
N GLN A 303 -15.27 2.22 2.04
CA GLN A 303 -14.50 1.81 0.89
C GLN A 303 -15.39 1.51 -0.33
N GLN A 304 -16.56 0.90 -0.14
CA GLN A 304 -17.55 0.68 -1.20
C GLN A 304 -18.08 2.01 -1.75
N TYR A 305 -18.47 2.95 -0.89
CA TYR A 305 -18.86 4.30 -1.33
C TYR A 305 -17.72 4.99 -2.08
N LEU A 306 -16.49 4.92 -1.59
CA LEU A 306 -15.33 5.47 -2.28
C LEU A 306 -15.18 4.83 -3.67
N ASN A 307 -15.20 3.51 -3.78
CA ASN A 307 -15.06 2.79 -5.05
C ASN A 307 -16.17 3.15 -6.04
N GLN A 308 -17.43 3.19 -5.59
CA GLN A 308 -18.56 3.60 -6.42
C GLN A 308 -18.37 5.02 -6.98
N HIS A 309 -17.96 5.97 -6.14
CA HIS A 309 -17.74 7.36 -6.57
C HIS A 309 -16.47 7.51 -7.42
N LEU A 310 -15.44 6.69 -7.20
CA LEU A 310 -14.28 6.61 -8.08
C LEU A 310 -14.66 6.07 -9.46
N ASP A 311 -15.57 5.10 -9.55
CA ASP A 311 -16.05 4.59 -10.83
C ASP A 311 -16.95 5.61 -11.55
N MET A 312 -17.80 6.33 -10.81
CA MET A 312 -18.53 7.48 -11.36
C MET A 312 -17.56 8.53 -11.92
N LEU A 313 -16.50 8.83 -11.18
CA LEU A 313 -15.46 9.76 -11.60
C LEU A 313 -14.74 9.24 -12.86
N ARG A 314 -14.35 7.97 -12.91
CA ARG A 314 -13.71 7.37 -14.10
C ARG A 314 -14.60 7.50 -15.33
N ARG A 315 -15.90 7.22 -15.23
CA ARG A 315 -16.86 7.37 -16.33
C ARG A 315 -16.94 8.80 -16.86
N VAL A 316 -16.83 9.81 -15.98
CA VAL A 316 -16.76 11.22 -16.40
C VAL A 316 -15.56 11.47 -17.31
N PHE A 317 -14.46 10.70 -17.17
CA PHE A 317 -13.22 10.85 -17.95
C PHE A 317 -13.09 9.88 -19.14
N GLU A 318 -14.02 8.94 -19.35
CA GLU A 318 -13.96 7.93 -20.42
C GLU A 318 -14.45 8.45 -21.79
N GLU A 319 -15.50 9.27 -21.84
CA GLU A 319 -16.09 9.81 -23.08
C GLU A 319 -16.30 11.35 -23.16
N PRO A 320 -15.66 12.22 -22.36
CA PRO A 320 -15.92 13.66 -22.45
C PRO A 320 -15.14 14.34 -23.59
N ASP A 321 -15.82 15.26 -24.27
CA ASP A 321 -15.18 16.25 -25.15
C ASP A 321 -14.60 17.40 -24.32
N PHE A 322 -13.38 17.22 -23.78
CA PHE A 322 -12.65 18.26 -23.04
C PHE A 322 -12.32 19.50 -23.87
N SER A 323 -12.51 19.46 -25.20
CA SER A 323 -12.13 20.56 -26.09
C SER A 323 -13.19 21.67 -26.18
N THR A 324 -14.41 21.40 -25.71
CA THR A 324 -15.50 22.39 -25.74
C THR A 324 -15.50 23.27 -24.49
N VAL A 325 -14.81 24.41 -24.57
CA VAL A 325 -14.99 25.49 -23.59
C VAL A 325 -16.48 25.82 -23.53
N THR A 326 -17.08 25.56 -22.38
CA THR A 326 -18.55 25.58 -22.24
C THR A 326 -19.03 26.83 -21.50
N ARG A 327 -18.17 27.44 -20.67
CA ARG A 327 -18.57 28.57 -19.82
C ARG A 327 -17.46 29.62 -19.67
N THR A 328 -17.86 30.88 -19.63
CA THR A 328 -17.03 32.02 -19.19
C THR A 328 -17.60 32.52 -17.88
N ILE A 329 -16.82 32.44 -16.80
CA ILE A 329 -17.25 32.82 -15.44
C ILE A 329 -16.66 34.18 -15.11
N GLN A 330 -17.47 35.10 -14.59
CA GLN A 330 -16.98 36.36 -14.02
C GLN A 330 -16.39 36.09 -12.64
N SER A 331 -15.12 36.46 -12.44
CA SER A 331 -14.53 36.47 -11.12
C SER A 331 -15.31 37.46 -10.24
N SER A 332 -15.99 36.93 -9.24
CA SER A 332 -16.60 37.74 -8.20
C SER A 332 -15.49 38.11 -7.23
N THR A 333 -14.72 39.14 -7.57
CA THR A 333 -13.86 39.78 -6.58
C THR A 333 -14.77 40.25 -5.44
N PRO A 334 -14.53 39.86 -4.17
CA PRO A 334 -15.30 40.37 -3.05
C PRO A 334 -15.12 41.88 -3.05
N SER A 335 -16.15 42.61 -3.47
CA SER A 335 -16.11 44.06 -3.46
C SER A 335 -15.95 44.49 -2.00
N LEU A 336 -14.77 45.02 -1.65
CA LEU A 336 -14.55 45.71 -0.39
C LEU A 336 -15.74 46.67 -0.18
N PRO A 337 -16.44 46.61 0.96
CA PRO A 337 -17.58 47.47 1.21
C PRO A 337 -17.12 48.93 1.12
N SER A 338 -17.61 49.61 0.09
CA SER A 338 -17.49 51.05 -0.10
C SER A 338 -17.82 51.76 1.21
N SER A 339 -16.81 52.36 1.81
CA SER A 339 -16.91 53.12 3.04
C SER A 339 -17.64 54.44 2.78
N ASN A 340 -18.98 54.40 2.85
CA ASN A 340 -19.74 55.60 3.13
C ASN A 340 -19.53 56.00 4.61
N PRO A 341 -19.18 57.27 4.90
CA PRO A 341 -18.96 57.71 6.26
C PRO A 341 -20.31 57.89 6.97
N VAL A 342 -20.58 57.06 7.99
CA VAL A 342 -21.69 57.27 8.92
C VAL A 342 -21.12 57.80 10.25
N PRO A 343 -21.79 58.77 10.90
CA PRO A 343 -21.20 59.60 11.94
C PRO A 343 -20.96 58.85 13.25
N MET A 344 -19.89 59.25 13.94
CA MET A 344 -19.57 58.91 15.32
C MET A 344 -20.80 58.97 16.23
N THR A 345 -21.14 57.85 16.84
CA THR A 345 -21.89 57.84 18.10
C THR A 345 -21.05 57.12 19.15
N THR A 346 -20.64 57.89 20.14
CA THR A 346 -19.89 57.49 21.33
C THR A 346 -20.70 56.52 22.17
N THR A 347 -20.15 55.37 22.56
CA THR A 347 -20.52 54.67 23.80
C THR A 347 -19.33 53.89 24.32
N GLN A 348 -19.11 54.06 25.62
CA GLN A 348 -17.97 53.59 26.42
C GLN A 348 -18.03 52.09 26.77
N GLU A 349 -16.83 51.55 26.99
CA GLU A 349 -16.42 50.55 27.98
C GLU A 349 -17.25 49.28 28.22
N ALA A 350 -16.61 48.13 27.99
CA ALA A 350 -16.37 47.16 29.07
C ALA A 350 -15.18 46.24 28.73
N LYS A 351 -14.14 46.30 29.58
CA LYS A 351 -13.03 45.34 29.65
C LYS A 351 -13.56 43.97 30.07
N SER A 352 -13.11 42.91 29.41
CA SER A 352 -12.89 41.62 30.07
C SER A 352 -11.64 40.96 29.50
N LYS A 353 -10.62 40.90 30.35
CA LYS A 353 -9.45 40.03 30.19
C LYS A 353 -9.89 38.61 30.48
N ASN A 354 -9.54 37.66 29.64
CA ASN A 354 -9.09 36.35 30.08
C ASN A 354 -8.16 35.77 29.01
N LYS A 355 -6.88 35.68 29.37
CA LYS A 355 -5.79 35.08 28.61
C LYS A 355 -5.48 33.79 29.37
N SER A 356 -5.87 32.65 28.81
CA SER A 356 -5.43 31.33 29.26
C SER A 356 -4.34 30.88 28.31
N ASP A 357 -3.22 30.50 28.91
CA ASP A 357 -2.04 29.93 28.27
C ASP A 357 -2.40 28.67 27.48
N ALA A 358 -1.84 28.55 26.28
CA ALA A 358 -1.84 27.35 25.48
C ALA A 358 -0.39 27.06 25.09
N ASP A 359 0.14 26.00 25.69
CA ASP A 359 1.37 25.32 25.32
C ASP A 359 1.25 24.86 23.86
N ALA A 360 2.29 25.16 23.10
CA ALA A 360 2.49 24.68 21.74
C ALA A 360 3.44 23.47 21.81
N ASP A 361 2.86 22.27 21.74
CA ASP A 361 3.59 21.09 21.34
C ASP A 361 3.51 20.99 19.81
N GLU A 362 4.66 21.22 19.19
CA GLU A 362 4.94 21.03 17.78
C GLU A 362 5.16 19.53 17.53
N ASP A 363 4.11 18.82 17.09
CA ASP A 363 4.27 17.52 16.45
C ASP A 363 4.37 17.73 14.93
N GLU A 364 5.61 17.65 14.45
CA GLU A 364 5.99 17.61 13.04
C GLU A 364 5.58 16.26 12.43
N ASP A 365 4.44 16.24 11.71
CA ASP A 365 4.10 15.15 10.79
C ASP A 365 4.92 15.26 9.49
N GLY A 366 6.14 14.73 9.52
CA GLY A 366 6.98 14.47 8.35
C GLY A 366 6.48 13.25 7.56
N TRP A 367 5.69 13.50 6.51
CA TRP A 367 5.12 12.48 5.61
C TRP A 367 5.92 12.33 4.30
N ASP A 368 7.24 12.17 4.40
CA ASP A 368 8.15 11.90 3.28
C ASP A 368 8.78 10.50 3.40
N ALA A 369 8.06 9.45 3.00
CA ALA A 369 8.65 8.12 2.83
C ALA A 369 7.84 7.24 1.86
N TRP A 370 7.99 7.50 0.57
CA TRP A 370 7.76 6.49 -0.48
C TRP A 370 8.93 6.57 -1.46
N GLY A 371 9.93 5.70 -1.29
CA GLY A 371 11.10 5.64 -2.17
C GLY A 371 12.19 4.70 -1.69
N ASP A 372 11.98 3.42 -1.97
CA ASP A 372 12.96 2.37 -2.28
C ASP A 372 13.91 1.76 -1.22
N ASP A 373 13.84 0.42 -1.26
CA ASP A 373 14.91 -0.57 -1.21
C ASP A 373 15.42 -1.07 0.16
N ASP A 374 14.75 -2.14 0.61
CA ASP A 374 15.34 -3.46 0.88
C ASP A 374 16.88 -3.54 0.82
N GLN A 375 17.52 -3.57 1.99
CA GLN A 375 18.64 -4.49 2.25
C GLN A 375 18.95 -4.59 3.75
N ASP A 376 18.28 -5.52 4.42
CA ASP A 376 18.78 -6.14 5.64
C ASP A 376 19.78 -7.24 5.27
N GLN A 377 21.01 -7.13 5.76
CA GLN A 377 21.66 -8.27 6.41
C GLN A 377 22.83 -7.84 7.32
N ASP A 378 22.72 -8.34 8.55
CA ASP A 378 23.68 -8.35 9.65
C ASP A 378 25.13 -8.73 9.26
N ASP A 379 26.14 -8.22 9.96
CA ASP A 379 26.67 -8.89 11.17
C ASP A 379 27.97 -8.21 11.70
N LYS A 380 28.17 -8.48 12.99
CA LYS A 380 29.12 -7.98 14.00
C LYS A 380 30.59 -7.74 13.62
N GLY A 381 31.12 -6.62 14.15
CA GLY A 381 32.07 -6.63 15.28
C GLY A 381 33.56 -6.50 15.00
N ALA A 382 34.23 -5.55 15.67
CA ALA A 382 35.50 -5.74 16.39
C ALA A 382 36.01 -4.45 17.07
N LYS A 383 36.47 -4.61 18.32
CA LYS A 383 37.27 -3.68 19.13
C LYS A 383 38.67 -3.45 18.54
N GLN A 384 39.23 -2.27 18.82
CA GLN A 384 40.59 -1.95 19.34
C GLN A 384 41.00 -0.56 18.81
N THR A 385 41.77 0.35 19.44
CA THR A 385 42.38 0.63 20.76
C THR A 385 43.26 1.86 20.50
N LYS A 386 43.41 2.80 21.48
CA LYS A 386 44.63 3.61 21.78
C LYS A 386 45.19 4.52 20.65
N ALA A 387 45.90 5.62 20.87
CA ALA A 387 46.39 6.43 21.99
C ALA A 387 46.77 7.79 21.35
N ASP A 388 46.58 8.90 22.06
CA ASP A 388 47.62 9.83 22.56
C ASP A 388 48.31 10.74 21.53
N ASP A 389 48.72 11.89 22.09
CA ASP A 389 49.66 12.90 21.62
C ASP A 389 49.13 13.97 20.64
N ASP A 390 49.54 15.23 20.71
CA ASP A 390 50.08 16.13 21.75
C ASP A 390 50.24 17.48 21.01
N ASP A 391 50.37 18.58 21.75
CA ASP A 391 50.97 19.88 21.34
C ASP A 391 50.26 20.70 20.24
N GLY A 392 49.84 21.94 20.47
CA GLY A 392 50.67 23.05 20.98
C GLY A 392 51.05 24.00 19.83
N TRP A 393 51.49 25.23 20.12
CA TRP A 393 51.93 26.30 19.20
C TRP A 393 50.84 27.33 18.82
N GLU A 394 50.67 28.40 19.60
CA GLU A 394 51.43 29.69 19.59
C GLU A 394 50.82 30.70 18.60
N ALA A 395 50.14 31.76 19.07
CA ALA A 395 50.73 32.97 19.65
C ALA A 395 51.57 33.77 18.63
N TRP A 396 50.92 34.73 17.97
CA TRP A 396 51.59 35.91 17.41
C TRP A 396 50.69 37.12 17.63
N GLY A 397 50.90 37.78 18.77
CA GLY A 397 50.91 39.23 18.77
C GLY A 397 52.33 39.68 18.43
N ASP A 398 52.46 40.76 17.68
CA ASP A 398 53.24 41.88 18.18
C ASP A 398 52.84 43.16 17.45
N ASP A 399 52.73 44.19 18.28
CA ASP A 399 52.62 45.59 17.93
C ASP A 399 53.91 46.07 17.25
N ASP A 400 53.83 47.17 16.48
CA ASP A 400 54.81 48.26 16.54
C ASP A 400 54.33 49.44 15.67
N ASP A 401 53.76 50.42 16.37
CA ASP A 401 54.18 51.82 16.48
C ASP A 401 54.34 52.78 15.27
N GLU A 402 53.70 53.93 15.48
CA GLU A 402 54.12 55.33 15.20
C GLU A 402 54.15 55.87 13.75
N ASP A 403 53.19 56.77 13.43
CA ASP A 403 53.44 58.20 13.12
C ASP A 403 52.16 58.95 12.65
N GLU A 404 51.64 59.86 13.48
CA GLU A 404 50.85 61.04 13.03
C GLU A 404 51.81 62.12 12.47
N PRO A 405 51.44 63.22 11.73
CA PRO A 405 50.12 63.90 11.55
C PRO A 405 49.93 64.45 10.09
N PRO A 406 49.20 65.57 9.75
CA PRO A 406 48.09 66.30 10.38
C PRO A 406 46.83 66.45 9.49
N ALA A 407 45.72 66.78 10.15
CA ALA A 407 44.42 67.14 9.56
C ALA A 407 44.42 68.38 8.62
N PRO A 408 43.47 68.42 7.66
CA PRO A 408 42.90 69.68 7.19
C PRO A 408 41.38 69.81 7.43
N LYS A 409 41.01 71.05 7.70
CA LYS A 409 39.71 71.58 8.18
C LYS A 409 38.55 71.41 7.18
N PRO A 410 37.28 71.40 7.68
CA PRO A 410 36.10 71.29 6.83
C PRO A 410 35.80 72.61 6.09
N LYS A 411 35.58 72.53 4.78
CA LYS A 411 35.03 73.64 3.99
C LYS A 411 33.52 73.54 3.93
N LYS A 412 32.86 74.43 4.69
CA LYS A 412 31.49 74.88 4.43
C LYS A 412 31.43 75.66 3.10
N LEU A 413 30.59 75.22 2.17
CA LEU A 413 30.01 76.05 1.10
C LEU A 413 28.54 75.59 0.92
N LEU A 414 27.58 76.30 1.53
CA LEU A 414 26.67 77.24 0.85
C LEU A 414 25.95 76.58 -0.35
N SER A 415 24.73 76.07 -0.20
CA SER A 415 23.46 76.81 -0.28
C SER A 415 23.36 77.79 -1.46
N LYS A 416 22.42 77.51 -2.38
CA LYS A 416 21.78 78.34 -3.45
C LYS A 416 21.69 77.44 -4.69
N LEU A 417 20.52 77.04 -5.20
CA LEU A 417 19.56 77.84 -5.95
C LEU A 417 18.30 76.96 -6.18
N SER A 418 17.14 77.31 -5.63
CA SER A 418 16.07 78.11 -6.26
C SER A 418 15.05 77.29 -7.08
N LYS A 419 13.86 77.14 -6.48
CA LYS A 419 12.56 77.05 -7.15
C LYS A 419 12.44 78.14 -8.23
N LYS A 420 12.07 77.77 -9.47
CA LYS A 420 11.17 78.62 -10.28
C LYS A 420 10.41 77.82 -11.35
N SER A 421 9.11 78.11 -11.37
CA SER A 421 8.00 77.60 -12.17
C SER A 421 7.95 78.09 -13.62
N ARG A 422 7.29 77.29 -14.50
CA ARG A 422 6.33 77.59 -15.61
C ARG A 422 6.70 78.72 -16.61
N SER A 423 6.54 78.67 -17.93
CA SER A 423 5.75 77.96 -18.98
C SER A 423 6.03 78.73 -20.33
N PRO A 424 5.34 78.60 -21.49
CA PRO A 424 4.72 77.49 -22.23
C PRO A 424 5.25 77.33 -23.70
N THR A 425 4.71 76.30 -24.38
CA THR A 425 4.60 75.90 -25.81
C THR A 425 5.01 76.86 -26.96
N PRO A 426 5.39 76.32 -28.15
CA PRO A 426 4.36 75.98 -29.16
C PRO A 426 4.58 74.69 -29.98
N THR A 427 3.42 74.13 -30.29
CA THR A 427 2.98 73.24 -31.38
C THR A 427 3.89 73.13 -32.62
N SER A 428 4.18 71.90 -33.05
CA SER A 428 4.20 71.55 -34.48
C SER A 428 3.79 70.10 -34.70
N GLN A 429 2.79 69.97 -35.57
CA GLN A 429 2.21 68.77 -36.12
C GLN A 429 3.21 68.06 -37.03
N LEU A 430 3.23 66.73 -37.06
CA LEU A 430 3.46 65.94 -38.28
C LEU A 430 3.14 64.44 -38.06
N GLN A 431 2.13 64.01 -38.80
CA GLN A 431 1.94 62.71 -39.45
C GLN A 431 1.75 61.43 -38.63
N ASN A 432 0.46 61.08 -38.53
CA ASN A 432 -0.11 59.76 -38.34
C ASN A 432 0.47 58.71 -39.31
N LYS A 433 0.99 57.62 -38.75
CA LYS A 433 1.08 56.29 -39.38
C LYS A 433 0.35 55.32 -38.45
N PRO A 434 -0.55 54.43 -38.92
CA PRO A 434 -1.31 53.57 -38.02
C PRO A 434 -0.36 52.58 -37.34
N GLN A 435 -0.25 52.68 -36.03
CA GLN A 435 0.44 51.70 -35.18
C GLN A 435 -0.56 50.57 -34.89
N PRO A 436 -0.18 49.28 -34.97
CA PRO A 436 -1.07 48.18 -34.64
C PRO A 436 -1.49 48.28 -33.17
N THR A 437 -2.79 48.19 -32.93
CA THR A 437 -3.42 48.14 -31.61
C THR A 437 -2.73 47.07 -30.74
N PRO A 438 -2.31 47.38 -29.50
CA PRO A 438 -1.82 46.37 -28.55
C PRO A 438 -2.91 45.33 -28.26
N PRO A 439 -2.54 44.07 -27.97
CA PRO A 439 -3.52 43.04 -27.63
C PRO A 439 -4.35 43.46 -26.41
N LEU A 440 -5.66 43.24 -26.50
CA LEU A 440 -6.65 43.54 -25.46
C LEU A 440 -6.18 43.01 -24.09
N ALA A 441 -6.22 43.87 -23.07
CA ALA A 441 -6.01 43.45 -21.69
C ALA A 441 -6.99 42.33 -21.31
N PRO A 442 -6.54 41.27 -20.61
CA PRO A 442 -7.38 40.11 -20.34
C PRO A 442 -8.62 40.51 -19.54
N PRO A 443 -9.82 39.97 -19.86
CA PRO A 443 -11.04 40.23 -19.12
C PRO A 443 -10.97 39.65 -17.70
N ASN A 444 -11.77 40.17 -16.75
CA ASN A 444 -11.93 39.61 -15.39
C ASN A 444 -12.75 38.30 -15.38
N THR A 445 -12.57 37.49 -16.41
CA THR A 445 -13.33 36.27 -16.64
C THR A 445 -12.37 35.15 -16.98
N TYR A 446 -12.61 33.96 -16.45
CA TYR A 446 -11.87 32.76 -16.82
C TYR A 446 -12.81 31.74 -17.46
N GLN A 447 -12.24 30.78 -18.18
CA GLN A 447 -13.00 29.77 -18.93
C GLN A 447 -12.95 28.41 -18.23
N THR A 448 -14.09 27.75 -18.15
CA THR A 448 -14.23 26.41 -17.57
C THR A 448 -14.91 25.44 -18.54
N THR A 449 -14.72 24.14 -18.30
CA THR A 449 -15.49 23.10 -18.98
C THR A 449 -16.78 22.79 -18.21
N HIS A 450 -17.53 21.78 -18.67
CA HIS A 450 -18.70 21.22 -17.97
C HIS A 450 -18.33 20.15 -16.93
N ILE A 451 -17.09 19.67 -16.93
CA ILE A 451 -16.59 18.61 -16.04
C ILE A 451 -16.69 18.99 -14.55
N PRO A 452 -16.39 20.24 -14.13
CA PRO A 452 -16.49 20.62 -12.72
C PRO A 452 -17.88 20.42 -12.14
N ASP A 453 -18.95 20.68 -12.90
CA ASP A 453 -20.31 20.51 -12.39
C ASP A 453 -20.63 19.02 -12.13
N GLN A 454 -20.14 18.12 -13.00
CA GLN A 454 -20.26 16.67 -12.81
C GLN A 454 -19.43 16.19 -11.61
N VAL A 455 -18.16 16.61 -11.52
CA VAL A 455 -17.27 16.27 -10.40
C VAL A 455 -17.82 16.81 -9.08
N LEU A 456 -18.35 18.03 -9.07
CA LEU A 456 -19.02 18.64 -7.92
C LEU A 456 -20.21 17.81 -7.45
N SER A 457 -21.02 17.30 -8.38
CA SER A 457 -22.15 16.42 -8.05
C SER A 457 -21.70 15.10 -7.42
N ILE A 458 -20.60 14.50 -7.93
CA ILE A 458 -20.01 13.27 -7.38
C ILE A 458 -19.46 13.52 -5.98
N ILE A 459 -18.70 14.60 -5.77
CA ILE A 459 -18.15 14.94 -4.46
C ILE A 459 -19.27 15.24 -3.45
N LYS A 460 -20.30 15.99 -3.84
CA LYS A 460 -21.46 16.27 -2.96
C LYS A 460 -22.23 14.99 -2.62
N SER A 461 -22.39 14.07 -3.58
CA SER A 461 -22.98 12.75 -3.36
C SER A 461 -22.17 11.93 -2.35
N TYR A 462 -20.84 11.92 -2.47
CA TYR A 462 -19.96 11.25 -1.52
C TYR A 462 -20.05 11.89 -0.12
N ILE A 463 -20.04 13.22 -0.02
CA ILE A 463 -20.20 13.89 1.27
C ILE A 463 -21.58 13.57 1.88
N ALA A 464 -22.63 13.40 1.07
CA ALA A 464 -23.96 13.03 1.54
C ALA A 464 -24.04 11.57 2.03
N SER A 465 -23.23 10.63 1.50
CA SER A 465 -23.23 9.25 2.01
C SER A 465 -22.80 9.14 3.47
N ARG A 466 -22.10 10.16 3.99
CA ARG A 466 -21.80 10.31 5.43
C ARG A 466 -23.02 10.15 6.32
N ALA A 467 -24.21 10.58 5.90
CA ALA A 467 -25.42 10.52 6.72
C ALA A 467 -25.87 9.08 7.06
N HIS A 468 -25.39 8.08 6.33
CA HIS A 468 -25.67 6.66 6.59
C HIS A 468 -24.65 6.02 7.55
N LEU A 469 -23.63 6.77 7.96
CA LEU A 469 -22.56 6.29 8.83
C LEU A 469 -22.74 6.84 10.26
N PRO A 470 -22.24 6.13 11.28
CA PRO A 470 -22.22 6.63 12.65
C PRO A 470 -21.22 7.78 12.82
N GLU A 471 -21.39 8.55 13.89
CA GLU A 471 -20.66 9.82 14.07
C GLU A 471 -19.14 9.64 14.24
N ASP A 472 -18.71 8.55 14.87
CA ASP A 472 -17.30 8.19 15.07
C ASP A 472 -16.58 7.85 13.75
N GLN A 473 -17.31 7.42 12.73
CA GLN A 473 -16.77 7.04 11.42
C GLN A 473 -16.71 8.21 10.42
N HIS A 474 -17.25 9.37 10.79
CA HIS A 474 -17.28 10.55 9.93
C HIS A 474 -15.88 11.07 9.56
N SER A 475 -14.92 11.02 10.49
CA SER A 475 -13.54 11.44 10.24
C SER A 475 -12.84 10.51 9.24
N SER A 476 -12.97 9.20 9.42
CA SER A 476 -12.45 8.17 8.50
C SER A 476 -13.01 8.39 7.09
N HIS A 477 -14.34 8.51 6.96
CA HIS A 477 -14.99 8.81 5.68
C HIS A 477 -14.48 10.11 5.04
N MET A 478 -14.35 11.20 5.80
CA MET A 478 -13.85 12.47 5.26
C MET A 478 -12.37 12.42 4.88
N SER A 479 -11.55 11.63 5.57
CA SER A 479 -10.14 11.42 5.18
C SER A 479 -10.03 10.76 3.81
N LYS A 480 -10.98 9.87 3.48
CA LYS A 480 -11.02 9.14 2.21
C LYS A 480 -11.42 10.03 1.01
N LEU A 481 -12.05 11.18 1.26
CA LEU A 481 -12.34 12.19 0.22
C LEU A 481 -11.06 12.68 -0.49
N ASN A 482 -9.92 12.68 0.21
CA ASN A 482 -8.64 13.03 -0.38
C ASN A 482 -8.31 12.15 -1.59
N TYR A 483 -8.56 10.83 -1.52
CA TYR A 483 -8.33 9.91 -2.64
C TYR A 483 -9.19 10.26 -3.86
N LEU A 484 -10.44 10.67 -3.66
CA LEU A 484 -11.32 11.09 -4.74
C LEU A 484 -10.80 12.37 -5.41
N THR A 485 -10.39 13.37 -4.62
CA THR A 485 -9.81 14.62 -5.15
C THR A 485 -8.47 14.39 -5.86
N THR A 486 -7.59 13.55 -5.31
CA THR A 486 -6.31 13.19 -5.95
C THR A 486 -6.56 12.43 -7.25
N THR A 487 -7.54 11.52 -7.28
CA THR A 487 -7.89 10.80 -8.51
C THR A 487 -8.42 11.73 -9.59
N TYR A 488 -9.22 12.74 -9.24
CA TYR A 488 -9.64 13.79 -10.19
C TYR A 488 -8.44 14.49 -10.83
N PHE A 489 -7.44 14.89 -10.05
CA PHE A 489 -6.24 15.53 -10.60
C PHE A 489 -5.41 14.58 -11.47
N MET A 490 -5.23 13.32 -11.06
CA MET A 490 -4.49 12.32 -11.83
C MET A 490 -5.16 12.02 -13.18
N LEU A 491 -6.48 11.78 -13.18
CA LEU A 491 -7.24 11.58 -14.41
C LEU A 491 -7.25 12.85 -15.27
N GLY A 492 -7.40 14.00 -14.63
CA GLY A 492 -7.39 15.30 -15.29
C GLY A 492 -6.10 15.60 -16.04
N SER A 493 -4.94 15.33 -15.43
CA SER A 493 -3.65 15.60 -16.08
C SER A 493 -3.41 14.74 -17.32
N ARG A 494 -4.10 13.61 -17.46
CA ARG A 494 -4.05 12.78 -18.67
C ARG A 494 -5.06 13.23 -19.73
N SER A 495 -6.24 13.67 -19.32
CA SER A 495 -7.35 13.86 -20.25
C SER A 495 -7.60 15.31 -20.68
N TYR A 496 -7.20 16.30 -19.88
CA TYR A 496 -7.35 17.70 -20.27
C TYR A 496 -6.37 18.07 -21.39
N PRO A 497 -6.79 18.88 -22.38
CA PRO A 497 -5.91 19.36 -23.44
C PRO A 497 -4.89 20.40 -22.95
N SER A 498 -5.15 21.04 -21.80
CA SER A 498 -4.28 22.04 -21.20
C SER A 498 -4.35 21.97 -19.68
N THR A 499 -3.17 21.99 -19.05
CA THR A 499 -3.00 22.07 -17.59
C THR A 499 -3.73 23.28 -16.99
N LEU A 500 -3.77 24.40 -17.71
CA LEU A 500 -4.42 25.62 -17.23
C LEU A 500 -5.96 25.53 -17.29
N LEU A 501 -6.49 24.76 -18.23
CA LEU A 501 -7.92 24.47 -18.27
C LEU A 501 -8.32 23.60 -17.08
N GLN A 502 -7.51 22.59 -16.75
CA GLN A 502 -7.68 21.79 -15.53
C GLN A 502 -7.57 22.68 -14.28
N TYR A 503 -6.62 23.64 -14.24
CA TYR A 503 -6.48 24.58 -13.13
C TYR A 503 -7.72 25.47 -12.94
N ASN A 504 -8.30 26.00 -14.02
CA ASN A 504 -9.51 26.82 -13.94
C ASN A 504 -10.71 26.02 -13.40
N ASP A 505 -10.84 24.77 -13.87
CA ASP A 505 -11.86 23.84 -13.44
C ASP A 505 -11.67 23.44 -11.97
N GLY A 506 -10.43 23.16 -11.56
CA GLY A 506 -10.05 22.95 -10.17
C GLY A 506 -10.29 24.19 -9.29
N TYR A 507 -9.98 25.39 -9.80
CA TYR A 507 -10.21 26.64 -9.09
C TYR A 507 -11.69 26.87 -8.85
N TYR A 508 -12.55 26.65 -9.86
CA TYR A 508 -14.00 26.69 -9.68
C TYR A 508 -14.46 25.70 -8.60
N LEU A 509 -13.96 24.45 -8.62
CA LEU A 509 -14.26 23.48 -7.58
C LEU A 509 -13.82 23.96 -6.19
N THR A 510 -12.67 24.63 -6.04
CA THR A 510 -12.21 25.16 -4.74
C THR A 510 -13.04 26.32 -4.20
N GLN A 511 -13.73 27.07 -5.08
CA GLN A 511 -14.67 28.10 -4.65
C GLN A 511 -15.98 27.49 -4.14
N GLU A 512 -16.43 26.41 -4.78
CA GLU A 512 -17.68 25.71 -4.43
C GLU A 512 -17.50 24.74 -3.26
N LEU A 513 -16.31 24.15 -3.12
CA LEU A 513 -15.95 23.16 -2.11
C LEU A 513 -14.79 23.70 -1.29
N ALA A 514 -15.05 24.08 -0.04
CA ALA A 514 -14.04 24.54 0.91
C ALA A 514 -13.15 23.38 1.41
N LEU A 515 -12.47 22.68 0.49
CA LEU A 515 -11.62 21.51 0.75
C LEU A 515 -10.14 21.90 0.64
N PRO A 516 -9.36 21.86 1.74
CA PRO A 516 -7.95 22.27 1.73
C PRO A 516 -7.07 21.46 0.76
N ASN A 517 -7.25 20.13 0.71
CA ASN A 517 -6.48 19.26 -0.19
C ASN A 517 -6.70 19.60 -1.66
N LEU A 518 -7.96 19.87 -2.04
CA LEU A 518 -8.30 20.26 -3.41
C LEU A 518 -7.58 21.56 -3.81
N LYS A 519 -7.55 22.55 -2.90
CA LYS A 519 -6.83 23.80 -3.12
C LYS A 519 -5.32 23.55 -3.26
N SER A 520 -4.73 22.79 -2.34
CA SER A 520 -3.30 22.46 -2.38
C SER A 520 -2.89 21.75 -3.68
N LEU A 521 -3.69 20.81 -4.15
CA LEU A 521 -3.45 20.10 -5.42
C LEU A 521 -3.57 21.05 -6.62
N ASN A 522 -4.54 21.97 -6.60
CA ASN A 522 -4.70 22.97 -7.66
C ASN A 522 -3.53 23.97 -7.70
N ASP A 523 -3.07 24.43 -6.53
CA ASP A 523 -1.92 25.32 -6.41
C ASP A 523 -0.63 24.61 -6.88
N ARG A 524 -0.46 23.32 -6.54
CA ARG A 524 0.65 22.49 -7.04
C ARG A 524 0.61 22.34 -8.56
N LEU A 525 -0.56 22.14 -9.15
CA LEU A 525 -0.72 22.07 -10.61
C LEU A 525 -0.21 23.36 -11.29
N LEU A 526 -0.56 24.52 -10.72
CA LEU A 526 -0.11 25.81 -11.21
C LEU A 526 1.40 25.99 -11.03
N PHE A 527 1.93 25.62 -9.88
CA PHE A 527 3.36 25.69 -9.60
C PHE A 527 4.17 24.83 -10.58
N THR A 528 3.75 23.59 -10.85
CA THR A 528 4.40 22.71 -11.83
C THR A 528 4.37 23.32 -13.24
N PHE A 529 3.27 23.97 -13.63
CA PHE A 529 3.19 24.70 -14.90
C PHE A 529 4.23 25.82 -14.97
N ILE A 530 4.31 26.68 -13.94
CA ILE A 530 5.27 27.79 -13.85
C ILE A 530 6.70 27.24 -13.96
N LYS A 531 7.02 26.25 -13.14
CA LYS A 531 8.35 25.66 -13.05
C LYS A 531 8.81 25.04 -14.38
N THR A 532 7.88 24.41 -15.11
CA THR A 532 8.16 23.84 -16.44
C THR A 532 8.64 24.92 -17.42
N TYR A 533 8.02 26.11 -17.41
CA TYR A 533 8.44 27.22 -18.27
C TYR A 533 9.76 27.84 -17.82
N GLU A 534 9.95 28.02 -16.51
CA GLU A 534 11.22 28.49 -15.95
C GLU A 534 12.38 27.57 -16.36
N ASP A 535 12.20 26.25 -16.25
CA ASP A 535 13.23 25.27 -16.61
C ASP A 535 13.48 25.23 -18.13
N ARG A 536 12.44 25.36 -18.97
CA ARG A 536 12.59 25.50 -20.43
C ARG A 536 13.37 26.75 -20.82
N ILE A 537 13.08 27.89 -20.16
CA ILE A 537 13.79 29.15 -20.38
C ILE A 537 15.25 29.04 -19.94
N ALA A 538 15.50 28.49 -18.75
CA ALA A 538 16.84 28.26 -18.23
C ALA A 538 17.66 27.34 -19.15
N ASN A 539 17.04 26.28 -19.68
CA ASN A 539 17.68 25.38 -20.63
C ASN A 539 18.07 26.10 -21.93
N GLU A 540 17.19 26.93 -22.51
CA GLU A 540 17.54 27.70 -23.71
C GLU A 540 18.62 28.77 -23.42
N LEU A 541 18.59 29.40 -22.23
CA LEU A 541 19.61 30.34 -21.78
C LEU A 541 20.98 29.65 -21.64
N SER A 542 21.02 28.40 -21.20
CA SER A 542 22.26 27.61 -21.06
C SER A 542 23.03 27.43 -22.38
N HIS A 543 22.33 27.46 -23.53
CA HIS A 543 22.95 27.43 -24.85
C HIS A 543 23.80 28.67 -25.17
N LEU A 544 23.71 29.72 -24.35
CA LEU A 544 24.60 30.87 -24.41
C LEU A 544 25.93 30.65 -23.67
N ASN A 545 26.21 29.44 -23.17
CA ASN A 545 27.46 29.05 -22.52
C ASN A 545 27.93 30.06 -21.46
N GLY A 546 27.05 30.45 -20.55
CA GLY A 546 27.36 31.50 -19.58
C GLY A 546 27.54 32.88 -20.21
N LEU A 547 26.81 33.18 -21.29
CA LEU A 547 26.87 34.44 -22.04
C LEU A 547 28.27 34.72 -22.65
N ASP A 548 28.95 33.68 -23.14
CA ASP A 548 30.30 33.77 -23.72
C ASP A 548 30.30 34.55 -25.06
N PRO A 549 31.18 35.56 -25.23
CA PRO A 549 31.32 36.31 -26.49
C PRO A 549 31.86 35.47 -27.66
N GLY A 550 32.41 34.28 -27.40
CA GLY A 550 32.83 33.31 -28.43
C GLY A 550 31.66 32.73 -29.24
N ILE A 551 30.43 32.93 -28.78
CA ILE A 551 29.22 32.56 -29.52
C ILE A 551 28.97 33.58 -30.63
N SER A 552 28.66 33.08 -31.83
CA SER A 552 28.35 33.96 -32.95
C SER A 552 27.09 34.78 -32.66
N ALA A 553 27.08 36.07 -33.05
CA ALA A 553 25.91 36.93 -32.89
C ALA A 553 24.61 36.33 -33.49
N GLY A 554 24.73 35.50 -34.52
CA GLY A 554 23.61 34.74 -35.10
C GLY A 554 23.03 33.67 -34.16
N GLN A 555 23.89 32.96 -33.41
CA GLN A 555 23.46 31.98 -32.40
C GLN A 555 22.83 32.68 -31.20
N SER A 556 23.39 33.79 -30.73
CA SER A 556 22.80 34.54 -29.61
C SER A 556 21.40 35.07 -29.96
N MET A 557 21.25 35.60 -31.18
CA MET A 557 19.95 36.03 -31.68
C MET A 557 18.96 34.88 -31.87
N LEU A 558 19.44 33.67 -32.19
CA LEU A 558 18.60 32.48 -32.28
C LEU A 558 18.04 32.11 -30.89
N VAL A 559 18.87 32.14 -29.84
CA VAL A 559 18.42 31.88 -28.46
C VAL A 559 17.40 32.93 -28.01
N VAL A 560 17.66 34.22 -28.24
CA VAL A 560 16.69 35.29 -27.94
C VAL A 560 15.34 35.04 -28.63
N LYS A 561 15.36 34.66 -29.92
CA LYS A 561 14.12 34.35 -30.65
C LYS A 561 13.40 33.13 -30.10
N LYS A 562 14.13 32.10 -29.66
CA LYS A 562 13.53 30.92 -29.03
C LYS A 562 12.89 31.27 -27.69
N ILE A 563 13.58 32.02 -26.84
CA ILE A 563 13.02 32.48 -25.55
C ILE A 563 11.78 33.36 -25.79
N GLN A 564 11.80 34.27 -26.77
CA GLN A 564 10.61 35.01 -27.17
C GLN A 564 9.47 34.08 -27.59
N SER A 565 9.76 33.03 -28.37
CA SER A 565 8.71 32.07 -28.76
C SER A 565 8.14 31.27 -27.59
N LEU A 566 8.96 30.95 -26.57
CA LEU A 566 8.49 30.33 -25.33
C LEU A 566 7.57 31.27 -24.55
N PHE A 567 7.92 32.55 -24.47
CA PHE A 567 7.06 33.56 -23.87
C PHE A 567 5.75 33.72 -24.65
N ASP A 568 5.79 33.81 -25.97
CA ASP A 568 4.59 33.92 -26.81
C ASP A 568 3.67 32.69 -26.65
N GLU A 569 4.24 31.49 -26.56
CA GLU A 569 3.55 30.23 -26.25
C GLU A 569 2.88 30.30 -24.87
N MET A 570 3.65 30.64 -23.83
CA MET A 570 3.17 30.78 -22.46
C MET A 570 2.03 31.80 -22.36
N PHE A 571 2.19 32.99 -22.93
CA PHE A 571 1.18 34.04 -22.86
C PHE A 571 -0.10 33.67 -23.59
N LYS A 572 0.01 32.93 -24.69
CA LYS A 572 -1.14 32.38 -25.39
C LYS A 572 -1.88 31.37 -24.52
N GLU A 573 -1.16 30.48 -23.83
CA GLU A 573 -1.76 29.52 -22.89
C GLU A 573 -2.39 30.20 -21.68
N LEU A 574 -1.76 31.25 -21.13
CA LEU A 574 -2.27 31.98 -19.97
C LEU A 574 -3.53 32.81 -20.30
N SER A 575 -3.85 33.04 -21.57
CA SER A 575 -4.98 33.89 -22.00
C SER A 575 -6.36 33.42 -21.49
N PHE A 576 -6.47 32.17 -21.05
CA PHE A 576 -7.69 31.59 -20.49
C PHE A 576 -7.88 31.82 -18.98
N LEU A 577 -6.86 32.37 -18.31
CA LEU A 577 -6.86 32.62 -16.87
C LEU A 577 -7.48 33.98 -16.53
N GLU A 578 -7.89 34.13 -15.27
CA GLU A 578 -8.24 35.42 -14.71
C GLU A 578 -7.05 36.39 -14.72
N ARG A 579 -7.33 37.69 -14.95
CA ARG A 579 -6.33 38.77 -15.00
C ARG A 579 -5.34 38.76 -13.82
N GLU A 580 -5.80 38.53 -12.59
CA GLU A 580 -4.92 38.54 -11.42
C GLU A 580 -3.91 37.39 -11.47
N THR A 581 -4.39 36.17 -11.68
CA THR A 581 -3.55 34.96 -11.80
C THR A 581 -2.61 35.06 -13.00
N TYR A 582 -3.11 35.52 -14.15
CA TYR A 582 -2.32 35.82 -15.34
C TYR A 582 -1.15 36.77 -15.04
N SER A 583 -1.43 37.87 -14.32
CA SER A 583 -0.45 38.88 -13.95
C SER A 583 0.59 38.33 -12.97
N LYS A 584 0.16 37.56 -11.96
CA LYS A 584 1.05 36.94 -10.97
C LYS A 584 2.04 35.98 -11.63
N ILE A 585 1.54 35.06 -12.47
CA ILE A 585 2.38 34.07 -13.15
C ILE A 585 3.40 34.75 -14.04
N THR A 586 2.93 35.69 -14.85
CA THR A 586 3.80 36.49 -15.72
C THR A 586 4.93 37.14 -14.94
N VAL A 587 4.59 37.88 -13.88
CA VAL A 587 5.56 38.64 -13.10
C VAL A 587 6.58 37.71 -12.47
N SER A 588 6.14 36.53 -12.01
CA SER A 588 7.01 35.49 -11.48
C SER A 588 8.00 34.99 -12.54
N VAL A 589 7.51 34.48 -13.67
CA VAL A 589 8.36 33.84 -14.70
C VAL A 589 9.32 34.86 -15.32
N ILE A 590 8.87 36.07 -15.62
CA ILE A 590 9.75 37.11 -16.19
C ILE A 590 10.77 37.59 -15.15
N GLY A 591 10.35 37.76 -13.90
CA GLY A 591 11.25 38.15 -12.81
C GLY A 591 12.37 37.13 -12.61
N GLU A 592 12.03 35.83 -12.63
CA GLU A 592 12.99 34.73 -12.55
C GLU A 592 13.92 34.70 -13.77
N PHE A 593 13.37 34.87 -14.97
CA PHE A 593 14.18 34.99 -16.18
C PHE A 593 15.22 36.11 -16.10
N TYR A 594 14.85 37.28 -15.57
CA TYR A 594 15.80 38.38 -15.37
C TYR A 594 16.83 38.07 -14.29
N GLN A 595 16.42 37.41 -13.21
CA GLN A 595 17.34 36.95 -12.17
C GLN A 595 18.41 36.01 -12.77
N LEU A 596 18.01 35.03 -13.60
CA LEU A 596 18.93 34.12 -14.28
C LEU A 596 19.97 34.84 -15.14
N ILE A 597 19.57 35.92 -15.84
CA ILE A 597 20.51 36.74 -16.62
C ILE A 597 21.45 37.51 -15.71
N ILE A 598 20.92 38.14 -14.64
CA ILE A 598 21.73 38.87 -13.66
C ILE A 598 22.77 37.94 -13.05
N ASP A 599 22.37 36.76 -12.58
CA ASP A 599 23.25 35.76 -11.99
C ASP A 599 24.28 35.26 -12.99
N SER A 600 23.90 35.12 -14.26
CA SER A 600 24.84 34.74 -15.34
C SER A 600 25.91 35.81 -15.60
N VAL A 601 25.56 37.10 -15.50
CA VAL A 601 26.52 38.21 -15.63
C VAL A 601 27.37 38.33 -14.36
N MET A 602 26.75 38.25 -13.19
CA MET A 602 27.41 38.35 -11.89
C MET A 602 28.27 37.13 -11.58
N GLY A 603 28.01 35.97 -12.16
CA GLY A 603 28.85 34.77 -12.02
C GLY A 603 30.13 34.81 -12.84
N LYS A 604 30.31 35.78 -13.74
CA LYS A 604 31.54 35.93 -14.54
C LYS A 604 32.71 36.41 -13.69
N GLY A 605 33.91 36.00 -14.10
CA GLY A 605 35.17 36.61 -13.65
C GLY A 605 35.38 37.96 -14.33
N ASP A 606 36.58 38.21 -14.84
CA ASP A 606 36.88 39.45 -15.57
C ASP A 606 36.07 39.53 -16.88
N ILE A 607 35.46 40.70 -17.13
CA ILE A 607 34.66 40.99 -18.32
C ILE A 607 35.45 41.99 -19.18
N GLY A 608 35.99 41.52 -20.31
CA GLY A 608 36.71 42.39 -21.25
C GLY A 608 35.80 43.36 -21.99
N GLU A 609 36.36 44.43 -22.58
CA GLU A 609 35.59 45.47 -23.30
C GLU A 609 34.72 44.90 -24.45
N ALA A 610 35.25 43.96 -25.23
CA ALA A 610 34.49 43.32 -26.30
C ALA A 610 33.33 42.46 -25.76
N GLU A 611 33.53 41.84 -24.60
CA GLU A 611 32.52 41.04 -23.91
C GLU A 611 31.45 41.94 -23.30
N SER A 612 31.82 43.05 -22.66
CA SER A 612 30.88 43.99 -22.05
C SER A 612 29.93 44.60 -23.08
N VAL A 613 30.46 44.97 -24.26
CA VAL A 613 29.67 45.46 -25.40
C VAL A 613 28.73 44.38 -25.95
N TYR A 614 29.18 43.13 -25.99
CA TYR A 614 28.33 42.00 -26.40
C TYR A 614 27.21 41.74 -25.39
N LEU A 615 27.53 41.67 -24.10
CA LEU A 615 26.59 41.43 -23.01
C LEU A 615 25.53 42.53 -22.94
N SER A 616 25.91 43.80 -23.03
CA SER A 616 24.93 44.89 -23.03
C SER A 616 23.98 44.80 -24.23
N LYS A 617 24.48 44.52 -25.43
CA LYS A 617 23.62 44.31 -26.61
C LYS A 617 22.67 43.13 -26.43
N LEU A 618 23.15 42.04 -25.81
CA LEU A 618 22.35 40.85 -25.55
C LEU A 618 21.26 41.13 -24.51
N ILE A 619 21.59 41.82 -23.42
CA ILE A 619 20.63 42.26 -22.40
C ILE A 619 19.60 43.22 -23.01
N ASP A 620 20.02 44.18 -23.82
CA ASP A 620 19.12 45.09 -24.52
C ASP A 620 18.15 44.32 -25.43
N ASN A 621 18.60 43.27 -26.11
CA ASN A 621 17.73 42.40 -26.90
C ASN A 621 16.70 41.68 -26.00
N PHE A 622 17.09 41.20 -24.82
CA PHE A 622 16.17 40.59 -23.85
C PHE A 622 15.16 41.61 -23.27
N LEU A 623 15.60 42.85 -22.99
CA LEU A 623 14.73 43.92 -22.51
C LEU A 623 13.75 44.44 -23.58
N GLN A 624 14.10 44.27 -24.86
CA GLN A 624 13.27 44.63 -26.02
C GLN A 624 12.33 43.51 -26.50
N MET A 625 12.35 42.34 -25.85
CA MET A 625 11.41 41.26 -26.14
C MET A 625 9.97 41.75 -26.00
N ASN A 626 9.09 41.27 -26.87
CA ASN A 626 7.68 41.63 -26.85
C ASN A 626 7.06 41.04 -25.59
N GLN A 627 6.76 41.91 -24.62
CA GLN A 627 6.00 41.56 -23.44
C GLN A 627 4.56 42.02 -23.65
N PRO A 628 3.55 41.14 -23.51
CA PRO A 628 2.15 41.47 -23.81
C PRO A 628 1.48 42.41 -22.79
N PHE A 629 2.24 42.98 -21.86
CA PHE A 629 1.71 43.79 -20.77
C PHE A 629 1.94 45.28 -20.99
N GLY A 630 0.99 46.10 -20.54
CA GLY A 630 1.13 47.56 -20.50
C GLY A 630 2.18 48.03 -19.49
N ALA A 631 2.46 49.34 -19.48
CA ALA A 631 3.47 49.96 -18.62
C ALA A 631 3.29 49.69 -17.10
N GLU A 632 2.09 49.33 -16.66
CA GLU A 632 1.76 49.06 -15.25
C GLU A 632 2.43 47.78 -14.71
N LEU A 633 2.46 46.71 -15.51
CA LEU A 633 3.07 45.43 -15.13
C LEU A 633 4.59 45.50 -15.19
N LYS A 634 5.14 46.34 -16.06
CA LYS A 634 6.58 46.57 -16.18
C LYS A 634 7.22 47.05 -14.87
N ASN A 635 6.50 47.87 -14.11
CA ASN A 635 6.95 48.33 -12.79
C ASN A 635 6.77 47.28 -11.68
N SER A 636 6.04 46.19 -11.96
CA SER A 636 5.78 45.10 -11.01
C SER A 636 6.72 43.91 -11.20
N VAL A 637 7.40 43.83 -12.37
CA VAL A 637 8.39 42.79 -12.65
C VAL A 637 9.66 43.10 -11.85
N LYS A 638 9.98 42.21 -10.91
CA LYS A 638 11.24 42.28 -10.17
C LYS A 638 12.43 42.26 -11.14
N ASN A 639 13.51 42.94 -10.78
CA ASN A 639 14.79 42.90 -11.50
C ASN A 639 14.81 43.53 -12.90
N TRP A 640 13.69 44.06 -13.40
CA TRP A 640 13.67 44.70 -14.73
C TRP A 640 14.57 45.94 -14.81
N GLU A 641 14.43 46.87 -13.86
CA GLU A 641 15.28 48.08 -13.80
C GLU A 641 16.72 47.70 -13.46
N LYS A 642 16.96 46.77 -12.52
CA LYS A 642 18.30 46.25 -12.18
C LYS A 642 19.03 45.73 -13.41
N LEU A 643 18.38 44.87 -14.20
CA LEU A 643 18.95 44.34 -15.45
C LEU A 643 19.24 45.44 -16.48
N ARG A 644 18.35 46.44 -16.60
CA ARG A 644 18.57 47.61 -17.46
C ARG A 644 19.76 48.44 -17.01
N LYS A 645 19.95 48.62 -15.70
CA LYS A 645 21.11 49.31 -15.14
C LYS A 645 22.40 48.51 -15.32
N ILE A 646 22.35 47.17 -15.26
CA ILE A 646 23.50 46.32 -15.63
C ILE A 646 23.87 46.56 -17.11
N SER A 647 22.91 46.57 -18.03
CA SER A 647 23.17 46.89 -19.44
C SER A 647 23.87 48.24 -19.62
N TYR A 648 23.42 49.26 -18.86
CA TYR A 648 24.07 50.56 -18.85
C TYR A 648 25.51 50.51 -18.33
N ILE A 649 25.74 49.87 -17.17
CA ILE A 649 27.06 49.77 -16.54
C ILE A 649 28.07 49.06 -17.45
N LEU A 650 27.67 47.98 -18.12
CA LEU A 650 28.53 47.21 -19.03
C LEU A 650 29.10 48.05 -20.20
N ASN A 651 28.45 49.15 -20.58
CA ASN A 651 28.85 50.03 -21.68
C ASN A 651 29.34 51.43 -21.21
N ALA A 652 29.25 51.74 -19.92
CA ALA A 652 29.56 53.06 -19.39
C ALA A 652 31.03 53.18 -18.98
N HIS A 653 31.58 54.39 -19.06
CA HIS A 653 32.88 54.67 -18.47
C HIS A 653 32.76 54.82 -16.95
N LEU A 654 33.83 54.50 -16.21
CA LEU A 654 33.85 54.55 -14.75
C LEU A 654 33.37 55.91 -14.17
N LYS A 655 33.69 57.02 -14.84
CA LYS A 655 33.20 58.36 -14.47
C LYS A 655 31.68 58.50 -14.59
N GLU A 656 31.10 57.96 -15.65
CA GLU A 656 29.64 58.01 -15.90
C GLU A 656 28.88 57.13 -14.90
N ILE A 657 29.47 55.98 -14.53
CA ILE A 657 28.97 55.12 -13.46
C ILE A 657 28.92 55.91 -12.15
N MET A 658 29.99 56.63 -11.78
CA MET A 658 30.01 57.45 -10.57
C MET A 658 29.01 58.61 -10.61
N GLU A 659 28.89 59.32 -11.73
CA GLU A 659 27.88 60.37 -11.91
C GLU A 659 26.45 59.81 -11.71
N THR A 660 26.19 58.62 -12.24
CA THR A 660 24.90 57.92 -12.10
C THR A 660 24.65 57.44 -10.66
N PHE A 661 25.71 56.99 -9.97
CA PHE A 661 25.67 56.65 -8.55
C PHE A 661 25.30 57.85 -7.69
N TYR A 662 25.90 59.03 -7.91
CA TYR A 662 25.56 60.25 -7.19
C TYR A 662 24.13 60.72 -7.39
N ASN A 663 23.54 60.40 -8.56
CA ASN A 663 22.15 60.68 -8.84
C ASN A 663 21.18 59.71 -8.14
N GLY A 664 21.68 58.71 -7.41
CA GLY A 664 20.87 57.72 -6.69
C GLY A 664 20.23 56.67 -7.60
N GLU A 665 20.69 56.53 -8.85
CA GLU A 665 20.05 55.65 -9.84
C GLU A 665 20.38 54.16 -9.66
N PHE A 666 21.31 53.81 -8.77
CA PHE A 666 21.70 52.43 -8.45
C PHE A 666 21.10 51.91 -7.15
N TYR A 667 19.94 52.40 -6.73
CA TYR A 667 19.27 51.97 -5.48
C TYR A 667 18.89 50.48 -5.46
N GLU A 668 18.80 49.82 -6.62
CA GLU A 668 18.47 48.39 -6.75
C GLU A 668 19.66 47.45 -6.59
N PHE A 669 20.88 47.99 -6.50
CA PHE A 669 22.09 47.20 -6.28
C PHE A 669 22.50 47.25 -4.82
N GLU A 670 22.90 46.11 -4.27
CA GLU A 670 23.67 46.09 -3.05
C GLU A 670 25.06 46.68 -3.29
N THR A 671 25.71 47.18 -2.24
CA THR A 671 27.01 47.85 -2.35
C THR A 671 28.05 46.92 -2.94
N ASP A 672 28.09 45.67 -2.47
CA ASP A 672 29.05 44.68 -2.95
C ASP A 672 28.73 44.17 -4.35
N GLU A 673 27.46 44.11 -4.75
CA GLU A 673 27.08 43.79 -6.14
C GLU A 673 27.61 44.85 -7.12
N LEU A 674 27.40 46.14 -6.80
CA LEU A 674 27.87 47.24 -7.64
C LEU A 674 29.40 47.27 -7.73
N VAL A 675 30.08 47.10 -6.60
CA VAL A 675 31.55 47.04 -6.54
C VAL A 675 32.07 45.83 -7.31
N SER A 676 31.47 44.65 -7.14
CA SER A 676 31.84 43.44 -7.86
C SER A 676 31.74 43.62 -9.38
N LEU A 677 30.68 44.30 -9.86
CA LEU A 677 30.52 44.57 -11.29
C LEU A 677 31.59 45.55 -11.82
N ILE A 678 31.95 46.58 -11.03
CA ILE A 678 33.05 47.50 -11.37
C ILE A 678 34.38 46.76 -11.40
N ASP A 679 34.63 45.87 -10.44
CA ASP A 679 35.88 45.11 -10.37
C ASP A 679 36.06 44.18 -11.57
N LYS A 680 34.98 43.58 -12.06
CA LYS A 680 35.00 42.72 -13.25
C LYS A 680 35.22 43.49 -14.55
N LEU A 681 34.75 44.74 -14.63
CA LEU A 681 34.80 45.54 -15.87
C LEU A 681 36.10 46.34 -16.02
N PHE A 682 36.74 46.73 -14.93
CA PHE A 682 37.87 47.65 -14.97
C PHE A 682 39.13 47.05 -14.34
N ALA A 683 40.23 47.15 -15.09
CA ALA A 683 41.56 46.82 -14.59
C ALA A 683 41.88 47.62 -13.31
N ASP A 684 42.68 47.01 -12.44
CA ASP A 684 43.07 47.62 -11.19
C ASP A 684 43.88 48.91 -11.43
N SER A 685 43.36 50.02 -10.92
CA SER A 685 43.93 51.36 -11.09
C SER A 685 43.61 52.22 -9.86
N ASP A 686 44.45 53.22 -9.60
CA ASP A 686 44.23 54.13 -8.47
C ASP A 686 42.87 54.82 -8.55
N LEU A 687 42.42 55.15 -9.77
CA LEU A 687 41.10 55.73 -10.00
C LEU A 687 39.97 54.77 -9.62
N LYS A 688 40.08 53.49 -10.01
CA LYS A 688 39.11 52.45 -9.63
C LYS A 688 39.05 52.29 -8.12
N ARG A 689 40.20 52.12 -7.46
CA ARG A 689 40.29 51.94 -6.01
C ARG A 689 39.70 53.13 -5.25
N SER A 690 39.98 54.35 -5.71
CA SER A 690 39.42 55.58 -5.13
C SER A 690 37.90 55.60 -5.22
N TYR A 691 37.32 55.30 -6.39
CA TYR A 691 35.87 55.33 -6.57
C TYR A 691 35.16 54.17 -5.87
N VAL A 692 35.76 52.97 -5.82
CA VAL A 692 35.21 51.86 -5.04
C VAL A 692 35.19 52.19 -3.55
N ALA A 693 36.25 52.80 -3.02
CA ALA A 693 36.29 53.27 -1.64
C ALA A 693 35.21 54.33 -1.37
N GLU A 694 35.04 55.28 -2.29
CA GLU A 694 34.04 56.34 -2.20
C GLU A 694 32.59 55.80 -2.24
N ILE A 695 32.29 54.81 -3.09
CA ILE A 695 30.99 54.13 -3.11
C ILE A 695 30.69 53.49 -1.74
N ARG A 696 31.67 52.78 -1.17
CA ARG A 696 31.53 52.11 0.13
C ARG A 696 31.34 53.10 1.26
N GLU A 697 32.13 54.16 1.29
CA GLU A 697 32.06 55.22 2.30
C GLU A 697 30.69 55.90 2.28
N LEU A 698 30.24 56.37 1.10
CA LEU A 698 28.98 57.10 0.98
C LEU A 698 27.76 56.25 1.31
N ARG A 699 27.78 54.94 1.00
CA ARG A 699 26.69 54.04 1.40
C ARG A 699 26.74 53.66 2.86
N ALA A 700 27.93 53.42 3.42
CA ALA A 700 28.07 53.18 4.86
C ALA A 700 27.63 54.39 5.69
N GLU A 701 27.90 55.61 5.22
CA GLU A 701 27.39 56.83 5.85
C GLU A 701 25.87 56.97 5.76
N ALA A 702 25.27 56.52 4.66
CA ALA A 702 23.82 56.52 4.47
C ALA A 702 23.12 55.45 5.33
N ASP A 703 23.70 54.27 5.48
CA ASP A 703 23.14 53.18 6.30
C ASP A 703 23.22 53.46 7.80
N ASN A 704 24.18 54.31 8.21
CA ASN A 704 24.34 54.76 9.60
C ASN A 704 23.46 55.96 9.98
N GLN A 705 22.71 56.54 9.04
CA GLN A 705 21.76 57.65 9.25
C GLN A 705 20.33 57.15 9.30
#